data_AF-A0A0W8CA22-F1
#
_entry.id   AF-A0A0W8CA22-F1
#
_cell.length_a   1.000
_cell.length_b   1.000
_cell.length_c   1.000
_cell.angle_alpha   90.00
_cell.angle_beta   90.00
_cell.angle_gamma   90.00
#
_symmetry.space_group_name_H-M   'P 1'
#
loop_
_entity.id
_entity.type
_entity.pdbx_description
1 polymer ?
#
loop_
_entity_poly.entity_id
_entity_poly.type
_entity_poly.pdbx_seq_one_letter_code
_entity_poly.pdbx_strand_id
1 'polypeptide(L)'
;MYAPVDLEASKLQQVKPSASNSYLMQLKRALLVLGIVALGLTVGLLLFRFVRSDDFDLVVQWLQTHETLGAALYVCSFTCFVVLCFPSTAFELLAGYIFGLWLGLLLATTGKLVGSVLSYVIGRYLCRRRVHAYMAQGHPALQGFQSLLRKRQILVVFLTRVAFFPIAVKNYGLSVLDVRFPVYFAAALLTGLPFSFIWVYSGHAVENFTALLASPTAARHSTEMILLLVGAGSALLLLFVVGFYTRKYVLDLAEEEKDAGTTVADTPKHTVEGTAFANAMQVVSFAIGTRVAPIVATTAVITTLVTCVSLAKAKDIYLGGLAWPYFSDTGRDAPGYSVFCVGLSIVAIALILTWVANYQFQRDIVDKVGQENSDNLYWKSIRKYCEIVRVLGVLSALGLPVLAFFSTTSYPDVHKYAAYWFFVLEAIALVFNTVVSLKISRLSAGTAYYIPESEEPSTKNAFNPWDVSKSSAKRTFYIQLVFTTLFWIGFLLYIPIGLALIDEFQRLSINDCLDLDLGETYCTDTMKLNETETVLWNYVSEMATGEALLAQLSSLFQQDPLIDEVGLLFGIEPSDLTPETAFFLENHKLGVAFAAGIPLFHAARTQFHPLNKLLQQEAAEIMQSKDSDRRVQLLHCTRAILLISADFYTAWNTRKSFVTRGWLDALEEVQFTNLVFTLHPKSIDTWAYRRWLAIRLCGSLSEDELRVFFAQQIEVCRRLAEQKPRNYHAWSFRHWIVSRLPLDLVQKELEDMERWCRTHVTDHSGWNHRQHTLNELVKKHRDSGEVDVPQNLVLAEYKFVSKIVAQYPTHEALWCHRRYVIQYLLNEAARKPINEDPASSEELTSRLAGTLSDSPSENVALSELWDGTFKILCSNAGERFAVFYAIVQEIETAWKCGNQFSRRYAAWCLARLHVFLQGRRTTDEKIQHEVLARDLSSLASSMQQHLVQEDSVLEDLWIGALGSLHMG
;
A
#
# COMPACT_ATOMS: atom_id res chain seq x y z
N MET A 1 -5.92 40.91 -25.91
CA MET A 1 -6.88 41.24 -26.99
C MET A 1 -8.01 40.24 -26.95
N TYR A 2 -9.17 40.64 -26.40
CA TYR A 2 -10.41 39.87 -26.47
C TYR A 2 -11.39 40.65 -27.32
N ALA A 3 -11.87 40.06 -28.40
CA ALA A 3 -12.97 40.57 -29.20
C ALA A 3 -14.31 40.05 -28.61
N PRO A 4 -15.41 40.81 -28.70
CA PRO A 4 -16.70 40.40 -28.16
C PRO A 4 -17.44 39.50 -29.17
N VAL A 5 -17.92 38.35 -28.71
CA VAL A 5 -18.87 37.51 -29.45
C VAL A 5 -20.20 37.56 -28.69
N ASP A 6 -20.86 38.71 -28.79
CA ASP A 6 -22.25 38.90 -28.39
C ASP A 6 -22.99 39.43 -29.62
N LEU A 7 -23.60 38.54 -30.42
CA LEU A 7 -24.75 38.91 -31.25
C LEU A 7 -25.54 37.70 -31.81
N GLU A 8 -24.99 36.48 -31.83
CA GLU A 8 -25.73 35.29 -32.33
C GLU A 8 -26.50 34.50 -31.26
N ALA A 9 -26.21 34.68 -29.97
CA ALA A 9 -26.88 33.94 -28.89
C ALA A 9 -28.35 34.36 -28.69
N SER A 10 -28.73 35.57 -29.12
CA SER A 10 -30.09 36.09 -28.94
C SER A 10 -31.12 35.50 -29.93
N LYS A 11 -30.68 34.93 -31.07
CA LYS A 11 -31.58 34.30 -32.05
C LYS A 11 -31.84 32.80 -31.82
N LEU A 12 -31.08 32.14 -30.94
CA LEU A 12 -31.27 30.71 -30.62
C LEU A 12 -32.14 30.44 -29.38
N GLN A 13 -32.66 31.48 -28.71
CA GLN A 13 -33.43 31.36 -27.47
C GLN A 13 -34.97 31.29 -27.64
N GLN A 14 -35.50 31.27 -28.87
CA GLN A 14 -36.96 31.26 -29.11
C GLN A 14 -37.52 29.99 -29.76
N VAL A 15 -37.01 28.82 -29.37
CA VAL A 15 -37.77 27.56 -29.56
C VAL A 15 -37.85 26.83 -28.22
N LYS A 16 -38.94 27.08 -27.46
CA LYS A 16 -39.30 26.26 -26.30
C LYS A 16 -39.69 24.86 -26.82
N PRO A 17 -38.97 23.78 -26.49
CA PRO A 17 -39.41 22.44 -26.86
C PRO A 17 -40.71 22.12 -26.11
N SER A 18 -41.67 21.47 -26.79
CA SER A 18 -42.93 21.05 -26.18
C SER A 18 -42.68 20.15 -24.96
N ALA A 19 -43.54 20.24 -23.93
CA ALA A 19 -43.38 19.55 -22.65
C ALA A 19 -43.19 18.02 -22.78
N SER A 20 -43.74 17.40 -23.83
CA SER A 20 -43.57 15.98 -24.17
C SER A 20 -42.11 15.59 -24.45
N ASN A 21 -41.35 16.43 -25.17
CA ASN A 21 -39.95 16.14 -25.52
C ASN A 21 -39.00 16.21 -24.31
N SER A 22 -39.36 16.95 -23.26
CA SER A 22 -38.55 17.07 -22.03
C SER A 22 -38.61 15.81 -21.16
N TYR A 23 -39.79 15.20 -21.00
CA TYR A 23 -39.96 13.95 -20.24
C TYR A 23 -39.29 12.77 -20.93
N LEU A 24 -39.43 12.67 -22.26
CA LEU A 24 -38.76 11.63 -23.03
C LEU A 24 -37.23 11.79 -22.96
N MET A 25 -36.70 13.02 -22.99
CA MET A 25 -35.26 13.25 -22.80
C MET A 25 -34.78 12.92 -21.39
N GLN A 26 -35.54 13.25 -20.34
CA GLN A 26 -35.15 12.96 -18.96
C GLN A 26 -35.23 11.46 -18.63
N LEU A 27 -36.25 10.77 -19.14
CA LEU A 27 -36.36 9.31 -19.04
C LEU A 27 -35.27 8.62 -19.85
N LYS A 28 -34.98 9.07 -21.09
CA LYS A 28 -33.85 8.58 -21.89
C LYS A 28 -32.53 8.77 -21.16
N ARG A 29 -32.31 9.91 -20.48
CA ARG A 29 -31.10 10.13 -19.67
C ARG A 29 -31.03 9.24 -18.44
N ALA A 30 -32.14 9.02 -17.74
CA ALA A 30 -32.16 8.13 -16.57
C ALA A 30 -31.96 6.66 -16.97
N LEU A 31 -32.62 6.20 -18.03
CA LEU A 31 -32.42 4.87 -18.61
C LEU A 31 -31.02 4.69 -19.19
N LEU A 32 -30.44 5.73 -19.79
CA LEU A 32 -29.05 5.73 -20.24
C LEU A 32 -28.10 5.58 -19.05
N VAL A 33 -28.30 6.31 -17.95
CA VAL A 33 -27.46 6.21 -16.74
C VAL A 33 -27.61 4.83 -16.10
N LEU A 34 -28.84 4.34 -15.93
CA LEU A 34 -29.11 2.98 -15.42
C LEU A 34 -28.51 1.90 -16.34
N GLY A 35 -28.60 2.08 -17.66
CA GLY A 35 -28.00 1.19 -18.65
C GLY A 35 -26.48 1.19 -18.59
N ILE A 36 -25.84 2.36 -18.42
CA ILE A 36 -24.38 2.49 -18.25
C ILE A 36 -23.93 1.82 -16.94
N VAL A 37 -24.68 2.02 -15.84
CA VAL A 37 -24.37 1.40 -14.54
C VAL A 37 -24.56 -0.12 -14.60
N ALA A 38 -25.66 -0.59 -15.18
CA ALA A 38 -25.90 -2.02 -15.37
C ALA A 38 -24.82 -2.64 -16.27
N LEU A 39 -24.48 -2.01 -17.40
CA LEU A 39 -23.41 -2.46 -18.29
C LEU A 39 -22.07 -2.52 -17.55
N GLY A 40 -21.73 -1.51 -16.74
CA GLY A 40 -20.51 -1.51 -15.93
C GLY A 40 -20.48 -2.65 -14.91
N LEU A 41 -21.60 -2.95 -14.26
CA LEU A 41 -21.73 -4.08 -13.33
C LEU A 41 -21.63 -5.43 -14.04
N THR A 42 -22.30 -5.60 -15.19
CA THR A 42 -22.25 -6.83 -15.97
C THR A 42 -20.84 -7.09 -16.52
N VAL A 43 -20.18 -6.06 -17.06
CA VAL A 43 -18.80 -6.15 -17.53
C VAL A 43 -17.86 -6.45 -16.35
N GLY A 44 -18.05 -5.82 -15.19
CA GLY A 44 -17.29 -6.11 -13.97
C GLY A 44 -17.43 -7.57 -13.52
N LEU A 45 -18.66 -8.12 -13.51
CA LEU A 45 -18.94 -9.52 -13.18
C LEU A 45 -18.33 -10.51 -14.19
N LEU A 46 -18.41 -10.21 -15.48
CA LEU A 46 -17.81 -11.03 -16.53
C LEU A 46 -16.29 -11.04 -16.45
N LEU A 47 -15.67 -9.88 -16.19
CA LEU A 47 -14.22 -9.77 -15.97
C LEU A 47 -13.78 -10.52 -14.72
N PHE A 48 -14.52 -10.41 -13.62
CA PHE A 48 -14.23 -11.16 -12.40
C PHE A 48 -14.31 -12.68 -12.62
N ARG A 49 -15.34 -13.14 -13.36
CA ARG A 49 -15.50 -14.55 -13.72
C ARG A 49 -14.41 -15.03 -14.68
N PHE A 50 -13.99 -14.18 -15.61
CA PHE A 50 -12.89 -14.45 -16.54
C PHE A 50 -11.55 -14.59 -15.82
N VAL A 51 -11.24 -13.69 -14.88
CA VAL A 51 -9.98 -13.74 -14.11
C VAL A 51 -9.87 -15.00 -13.23
N ARG A 52 -10.98 -15.66 -12.93
CA ARG A 52 -11.04 -16.91 -12.13
C ARG A 52 -11.18 -18.17 -12.98
N SER A 53 -11.19 -18.08 -14.31
CA SER A 53 -11.21 -19.25 -15.19
C SER A 53 -9.79 -19.66 -15.59
N ASP A 54 -9.61 -20.93 -15.93
CA ASP A 54 -8.33 -21.47 -16.44
C ASP A 54 -7.89 -20.76 -17.75
N ASP A 55 -8.84 -20.13 -18.46
CA ASP A 55 -8.57 -19.31 -19.65
C ASP A 55 -7.73 -18.06 -19.34
N PHE A 56 -7.78 -17.54 -18.10
CA PHE A 56 -6.99 -16.40 -17.69
C PHE A 56 -5.50 -16.71 -17.71
N ASP A 57 -5.11 -17.88 -17.20
CA ASP A 57 -3.71 -18.32 -17.16
C ASP A 57 -3.18 -18.54 -18.58
N LEU A 58 -4.01 -19.05 -19.50
CA LEU A 58 -3.68 -19.17 -20.93
C LEU A 58 -3.42 -17.80 -21.57
N VAL A 59 -4.25 -16.79 -21.27
CA VAL A 59 -4.05 -15.42 -21.77
C VAL A 59 -2.82 -14.77 -21.18
N VAL A 60 -2.55 -14.98 -19.88
CA VAL A 60 -1.33 -14.47 -19.24
C VAL A 60 -0.09 -15.11 -19.84
N GLN A 61 -0.06 -16.43 -20.02
CA GLN A 61 1.05 -17.14 -20.68
C GLN A 61 1.26 -16.64 -22.12
N TRP A 62 0.17 -16.36 -22.85
CA TRP A 62 0.26 -15.79 -24.20
C TRP A 62 0.84 -14.37 -24.20
N LEU A 63 0.45 -13.53 -23.23
CA LEU A 63 0.99 -12.18 -23.06
C LEU A 63 2.47 -12.19 -22.65
N GLN A 64 2.89 -13.16 -21.83
CA GLN A 64 4.29 -13.36 -21.44
C GLN A 64 5.17 -13.84 -22.60
N THR A 65 4.63 -14.66 -23.51
CA THR A 65 5.37 -15.19 -24.68
C THR A 65 5.49 -14.17 -25.82
N HIS A 66 4.59 -13.18 -25.91
CA HIS A 66 4.59 -12.13 -26.93
C HIS A 66 4.83 -10.75 -26.32
N GLU A 67 6.06 -10.48 -25.87
CA GLU A 67 6.41 -9.32 -25.03
C GLU A 67 5.98 -7.96 -25.60
N THR A 68 6.24 -7.67 -26.88
CA THR A 68 5.94 -6.36 -27.49
C THR A 68 4.46 -6.14 -27.77
N LEU A 69 3.80 -7.13 -28.38
CA LEU A 69 2.38 -7.06 -28.70
C LEU A 69 1.51 -7.18 -27.43
N GLY A 70 1.95 -7.98 -26.46
CA GLY A 70 1.34 -8.10 -25.14
C GLY A 70 1.43 -6.81 -24.34
N ALA A 71 2.59 -6.13 -24.34
CA ALA A 71 2.75 -4.82 -23.71
C ALA A 71 1.83 -3.75 -24.32
N ALA A 72 1.72 -3.71 -25.65
CA ALA A 72 0.82 -2.79 -26.35
C ALA A 72 -0.66 -3.05 -26.02
N LEU A 73 -1.09 -4.31 -26.03
CA LEU A 73 -2.46 -4.71 -25.67
C LEU A 73 -2.78 -4.42 -24.21
N TYR A 74 -1.81 -4.62 -23.30
CA TYR A 74 -1.94 -4.28 -21.89
C TYR A 74 -2.13 -2.77 -21.70
N VAL A 75 -1.28 -1.92 -22.29
CA VAL A 75 -1.37 -0.46 -22.15
C VAL A 75 -2.68 0.08 -22.73
N CYS A 76 -3.11 -0.43 -23.89
CA CYS A 76 -4.39 -0.07 -24.50
C CYS A 76 -5.58 -0.46 -23.62
N SER A 77 -5.57 -1.70 -23.09
CA SER A 77 -6.61 -2.20 -22.19
C SER A 77 -6.65 -1.38 -20.90
N PHE A 78 -5.49 -1.14 -20.26
CA PHE A 78 -5.44 -0.38 -19.02
C PHE A 78 -5.89 1.08 -19.22
N THR A 79 -5.45 1.72 -20.31
CA THR A 79 -5.91 3.06 -20.70
C THR A 79 -7.44 3.09 -20.84
N CYS A 80 -8.01 2.11 -21.55
CA CYS A 80 -9.45 1.99 -21.72
C CYS A 80 -10.17 1.86 -20.37
N PHE A 81 -9.67 1.00 -19.47
CA PHE A 81 -10.25 0.78 -18.15
C PHE A 81 -10.23 2.04 -17.27
N VAL A 82 -9.14 2.80 -17.30
CA VAL A 82 -9.05 4.08 -16.58
C VAL A 82 -10.05 5.10 -17.12
N VAL A 83 -10.22 5.17 -18.45
CA VAL A 83 -11.23 6.03 -19.09
C VAL A 83 -12.65 5.59 -18.73
N LEU A 84 -12.90 4.28 -18.68
CA LEU A 84 -14.17 3.67 -18.29
C LEU A 84 -14.41 3.68 -16.76
N CYS A 85 -13.53 4.29 -15.98
CA CYS A 85 -13.65 4.44 -14.52
C CYS A 85 -13.60 3.14 -13.72
N PHE A 86 -13.02 2.07 -14.27
CA PHE A 86 -12.78 0.83 -13.52
C PHE A 86 -11.62 0.97 -12.51
N PRO A 87 -11.60 0.17 -11.43
CA PRO A 87 -10.52 0.17 -10.45
C PRO A 87 -9.17 -0.16 -11.09
N SER A 88 -8.17 0.72 -10.93
CA SER A 88 -6.85 0.55 -11.54
C SER A 88 -5.93 -0.47 -10.86
N THR A 89 -6.19 -0.81 -9.59
CA THR A 89 -5.32 -1.64 -8.74
C THR A 89 -5.00 -3.01 -9.33
N ALA A 90 -6.00 -3.69 -9.91
CA ALA A 90 -5.83 -5.03 -10.49
C ALA A 90 -4.87 -5.02 -11.68
N PHE A 91 -4.92 -4.00 -12.53
CA PHE A 91 -4.02 -3.87 -13.68
C PHE A 91 -2.58 -3.55 -13.24
N GLU A 92 -2.40 -2.75 -12.19
CA GLU A 92 -1.07 -2.45 -11.66
C GLU A 92 -0.40 -3.69 -11.06
N LEU A 93 -1.16 -4.52 -10.34
CA LEU A 93 -0.70 -5.84 -9.89
C LEU A 93 -0.37 -6.76 -11.08
N LEU A 94 -1.25 -6.83 -12.07
CA LEU A 94 -1.07 -7.67 -13.24
C LEU A 94 0.17 -7.29 -14.05
N ALA A 95 0.50 -5.99 -14.15
CA ALA A 95 1.72 -5.53 -14.80
C ALA A 95 2.99 -6.09 -14.15
N GLY A 96 3.03 -6.11 -12.81
CA GLY A 96 4.16 -6.67 -12.07
C GLY A 96 4.32 -8.17 -12.27
N TYR A 97 3.19 -8.88 -12.32
CA TYR A 97 3.15 -10.33 -12.53
C TYR A 97 3.57 -10.73 -13.96
N ILE A 98 3.07 -10.03 -14.99
CA ILE A 98 3.32 -10.38 -16.40
C ILE A 98 4.69 -9.89 -16.88
N PHE A 99 5.04 -8.63 -16.61
CA PHE A 99 6.19 -7.95 -17.23
C PHE A 99 7.35 -7.70 -16.24
N GLY A 100 7.22 -8.17 -15.00
CA GLY A 100 8.19 -7.89 -13.95
C GLY A 100 8.15 -6.44 -13.44
N LEU A 101 9.04 -6.10 -12.51
CA LEU A 101 8.98 -4.82 -11.80
C LEU A 101 9.16 -3.59 -12.70
N TRP A 102 10.28 -3.49 -13.42
CA TRP A 102 10.64 -2.25 -14.12
C TRP A 102 9.82 -2.03 -15.38
N LEU A 103 9.70 -3.06 -16.22
CA LEU A 103 8.88 -2.99 -17.43
C LEU A 103 7.39 -2.90 -17.06
N GLY A 104 6.93 -3.67 -16.07
CA GLY A 104 5.57 -3.54 -15.53
C GLY A 104 5.28 -2.14 -14.97
N LEU A 105 6.23 -1.51 -14.26
CA LEU A 105 6.07 -0.15 -13.73
C LEU A 105 5.96 0.87 -14.85
N LEU A 106 6.80 0.75 -15.88
CA LEU A 106 6.77 1.62 -17.05
C LEU A 106 5.43 1.50 -17.77
N LEU A 107 4.98 0.28 -18.06
CA LEU A 107 3.73 0.01 -18.77
C LEU A 107 2.50 0.41 -17.96
N ALA A 108 2.47 0.11 -16.65
CA ALA A 108 1.39 0.50 -15.76
C ALA A 108 1.30 2.02 -15.60
N THR A 109 2.45 2.68 -15.38
CA THR A 109 2.49 4.15 -15.27
C THR A 109 2.05 4.80 -16.57
N THR A 110 2.49 4.27 -17.72
CA THR A 110 2.11 4.78 -19.04
C THR A 110 0.62 4.60 -19.29
N GLY A 111 0.06 3.41 -19.11
CA GLY A 111 -1.38 3.16 -19.30
C GLY A 111 -2.25 4.00 -18.37
N LYS A 112 -1.86 4.12 -17.10
CA LYS A 112 -2.56 4.93 -16.10
C LYS A 112 -2.48 6.43 -16.40
N LEU A 113 -1.31 6.92 -16.81
CA LEU A 113 -1.10 8.34 -17.13
C LEU A 113 -1.82 8.73 -18.42
N VAL A 114 -1.69 7.93 -19.48
CA VAL A 114 -2.38 8.15 -20.76
C VAL A 114 -3.89 8.11 -20.56
N GLY A 115 -4.41 7.12 -19.83
CA GLY A 115 -5.82 7.05 -19.46
C GLY A 115 -6.27 8.27 -18.64
N SER A 116 -5.46 8.70 -17.67
CA SER A 116 -5.77 9.87 -16.85
C SER A 116 -5.75 11.19 -17.63
N VAL A 117 -4.84 11.34 -18.60
CA VAL A 117 -4.78 12.49 -19.50
C VAL A 117 -5.96 12.50 -20.45
N LEU A 118 -6.30 11.36 -21.05
CA LEU A 118 -7.48 11.21 -21.91
C LEU A 118 -8.76 11.56 -21.15
N SER A 119 -8.97 11.01 -19.96
CA SER A 119 -10.11 11.36 -19.10
C SER A 119 -10.15 12.86 -18.78
N TYR A 120 -9.01 13.48 -18.50
CA TYR A 120 -8.93 14.91 -18.25
C TYR A 120 -9.31 15.73 -19.48
N VAL A 121 -8.79 15.40 -20.66
CA VAL A 121 -9.12 16.08 -21.91
C VAL A 121 -10.61 15.91 -22.23
N ILE A 122 -11.13 14.69 -22.16
CA ILE A 122 -12.55 14.38 -22.39
C ILE A 122 -13.44 15.21 -21.45
N GLY A 123 -13.16 15.22 -20.15
CA GLY A 123 -13.93 15.99 -19.18
C GLY A 123 -13.80 17.51 -19.38
N ARG A 124 -12.62 17.99 -19.79
CA ARG A 124 -12.34 19.40 -20.06
C ARG A 124 -13.15 19.94 -21.24
N TYR A 125 -13.25 19.18 -22.32
CA TYR A 125 -13.96 19.60 -23.52
C TYR A 125 -15.46 19.33 -23.44
N LEU A 126 -15.90 18.21 -22.84
CA LEU A 126 -17.31 17.82 -22.83
C LEU A 126 -18.10 18.34 -21.62
N CYS A 127 -17.49 18.43 -20.43
CA CYS A 127 -18.20 18.68 -19.17
C CYS A 127 -18.00 20.10 -18.61
N ARG A 128 -16.86 20.76 -18.89
CA ARG A 128 -16.48 22.05 -18.27
C ARG A 128 -17.56 23.14 -18.39
N ARG A 129 -18.08 23.40 -19.60
CA ARG A 129 -19.02 24.51 -19.85
C ARG A 129 -20.32 24.37 -19.04
N ARG A 130 -20.82 23.14 -18.90
CA ARG A 130 -22.06 22.86 -18.16
C ARG A 130 -21.87 22.99 -16.65
N VAL A 131 -20.76 22.49 -16.12
CA VAL A 131 -20.53 22.51 -14.67
C VAL A 131 -20.09 23.89 -14.18
N HIS A 132 -19.31 24.65 -14.95
CA HIS A 132 -19.02 26.05 -14.59
C HIS A 132 -20.27 26.93 -14.56
N ALA A 133 -21.20 26.75 -15.51
CA ALA A 133 -22.49 27.44 -15.48
C ALA A 133 -23.31 27.08 -14.22
N TYR A 134 -23.24 25.81 -13.78
CA TYR A 134 -23.89 25.35 -12.55
C TYR A 134 -23.21 25.89 -11.28
N MET A 135 -21.87 25.89 -11.23
CA MET A 135 -21.09 26.37 -10.08
C MET A 135 -21.21 27.89 -9.89
N ALA A 136 -21.29 28.66 -10.98
CA ALA A 136 -21.50 30.11 -10.93
C ALA A 136 -22.87 30.49 -10.31
N GLN A 137 -23.87 29.62 -10.45
CA GLN A 137 -25.22 29.80 -9.89
C GLN A 137 -25.40 29.09 -8.53
N GLY A 138 -24.34 28.47 -7.98
CA GLY A 138 -24.38 27.63 -6.78
C GLY A 138 -24.13 28.39 -5.47
N HIS A 139 -24.13 27.65 -4.37
CA HIS A 139 -23.90 28.17 -3.01
C HIS A 139 -22.55 28.93 -2.90
N PRO A 140 -22.44 30.00 -2.08
CA PRO A 140 -21.20 30.78 -1.89
C PRO A 140 -19.97 29.93 -1.54
N ALA A 141 -20.19 28.79 -0.89
CA ALA A 141 -19.15 27.81 -0.57
C ALA A 141 -18.44 27.22 -1.81
N LEU A 142 -19.17 26.97 -2.90
CA LEU A 142 -18.60 26.45 -4.16
C LEU A 142 -17.78 27.53 -4.88
N GLN A 143 -18.22 28.79 -4.81
CA GLN A 143 -17.47 29.94 -5.32
C GLN A 143 -16.19 30.17 -4.51
N GLY A 144 -16.25 30.02 -3.18
CA GLY A 144 -15.10 30.03 -2.28
C GLY A 144 -14.08 28.93 -2.59
N PHE A 145 -14.54 27.71 -2.89
CA PHE A 145 -13.66 26.62 -3.33
C PHE A 145 -12.97 26.93 -4.68
N GLN A 146 -13.68 27.56 -5.62
CA GLN A 146 -13.11 27.96 -6.91
C GLN A 146 -12.04 29.07 -6.74
N SER A 147 -12.24 30.01 -5.81
CA SER A 147 -11.26 31.05 -5.50
C SER A 147 -9.99 30.46 -4.88
N LEU A 148 -10.13 29.42 -4.02
CA LEU A 148 -9.01 28.69 -3.44
C LEU A 148 -8.20 27.95 -4.51
N LEU A 149 -8.85 27.29 -5.47
CA LEU A 149 -8.18 26.63 -6.60
C LEU A 149 -7.41 27.62 -7.50
N ARG A 150 -7.84 28.88 -7.59
CA ARG A 150 -7.09 29.92 -8.32
C ARG A 150 -5.87 30.41 -7.55
N LYS A 151 -5.98 30.59 -6.24
CA LYS A 151 -4.89 31.11 -5.39
C LYS A 151 -3.86 30.05 -5.02
N ARG A 152 -4.26 28.80 -4.83
CA ARG A 152 -3.42 27.69 -4.30
C ARG A 152 -3.56 26.40 -5.12
N GLN A 153 -3.58 26.54 -6.44
CA GLN A 153 -3.84 25.47 -7.41
C GLN A 153 -2.97 24.22 -7.21
N ILE A 154 -1.65 24.40 -7.05
CA ILE A 154 -0.69 23.29 -6.94
C ILE A 154 -0.98 22.45 -5.70
N LEU A 155 -1.11 23.10 -4.53
CA LEU A 155 -1.37 22.43 -3.26
C LEU A 155 -2.66 21.60 -3.30
N VAL A 156 -3.76 22.18 -3.76
CA VAL A 156 -5.07 21.51 -3.78
C VAL A 156 -5.06 20.32 -4.75
N VAL A 157 -4.43 20.46 -5.93
CA VAL A 157 -4.35 19.39 -6.92
C VAL A 157 -3.51 18.22 -6.40
N PHE A 158 -2.34 18.48 -5.82
CA PHE A 158 -1.50 17.43 -5.24
C PHE A 158 -2.18 16.73 -4.06
N LEU A 159 -2.78 17.47 -3.12
CA LEU A 159 -3.53 16.89 -2.01
C LEU A 159 -4.71 16.02 -2.49
N THR A 160 -5.43 16.47 -3.52
CA THR A 160 -6.56 15.70 -4.09
C THR A 160 -6.09 14.40 -4.75
N ARG A 161 -4.90 14.39 -5.36
CA ARG A 161 -4.37 13.17 -6.01
C ARG A 161 -3.75 12.19 -5.01
N VAL A 162 -3.18 12.67 -3.90
CA VAL A 162 -2.70 11.83 -2.78
C VAL A 162 -3.86 11.27 -1.94
N ALA A 163 -4.96 12.03 -1.78
CA ALA A 163 -6.14 11.58 -1.05
C ALA A 163 -6.74 10.28 -1.62
N PHE A 164 -7.37 9.47 -0.78
CA PHE A 164 -7.96 8.18 -1.17
C PHE A 164 -9.32 8.36 -1.89
N PHE A 165 -9.31 9.03 -3.03
CA PHE A 165 -10.49 9.18 -3.91
C PHE A 165 -10.45 8.22 -5.10
N PRO A 166 -11.62 7.81 -5.64
CA PRO A 166 -11.69 7.06 -6.89
C PRO A 166 -10.96 7.77 -8.02
N ILE A 167 -10.24 7.03 -8.86
CA ILE A 167 -9.46 7.58 -9.98
C ILE A 167 -10.32 8.40 -10.94
N ALA A 168 -11.59 8.02 -11.10
CA ALA A 168 -12.59 8.76 -11.86
C ALA A 168 -12.78 10.19 -11.35
N VAL A 169 -12.89 10.39 -10.03
CA VAL A 169 -13.04 11.71 -9.40
C VAL A 169 -11.75 12.52 -9.57
N LYS A 170 -10.59 11.89 -9.39
CA LYS A 170 -9.28 12.54 -9.57
C LYS A 170 -9.07 13.02 -11.01
N ASN A 171 -9.59 12.29 -12.00
CA ASN A 171 -9.38 12.62 -13.40
C ASN A 171 -10.47 13.54 -13.96
N TYR A 172 -11.73 13.13 -13.91
CA TYR A 172 -12.84 13.92 -14.43
C TYR A 172 -13.20 15.11 -13.54
N GLY A 173 -13.14 14.96 -12.21
CA GLY A 173 -13.43 16.06 -11.28
C GLY A 173 -12.47 17.24 -11.44
N LEU A 174 -11.15 16.97 -11.48
CA LEU A 174 -10.14 18.01 -11.67
C LEU A 174 -10.16 18.62 -13.09
N SER A 175 -10.64 17.89 -14.10
CA SER A 175 -10.77 18.41 -15.46
C SER A 175 -11.80 19.52 -15.62
N VAL A 176 -12.86 19.43 -14.82
CA VAL A 176 -13.99 20.35 -14.87
C VAL A 176 -13.67 21.65 -14.12
N LEU A 177 -12.75 21.61 -13.17
CA LEU A 177 -12.27 22.75 -12.39
C LEU A 177 -11.24 23.57 -13.18
N ASP A 178 -10.91 24.78 -12.72
CA ASP A 178 -9.91 25.66 -13.36
C ASP A 178 -8.45 25.18 -13.13
N VAL A 179 -8.17 23.88 -13.31
CA VAL A 179 -6.83 23.28 -13.19
C VAL A 179 -6.07 23.39 -14.51
N ARG A 180 -4.82 23.86 -14.49
CA ARG A 180 -3.93 23.93 -15.68
C ARG A 180 -3.39 22.53 -16.03
N PHE A 181 -3.31 22.22 -17.32
CA PHE A 181 -2.84 20.91 -17.80
C PHE A 181 -1.46 20.50 -17.27
N PRO A 182 -0.41 21.36 -17.27
CA PRO A 182 0.90 20.98 -16.75
C PRO A 182 0.88 20.62 -15.26
N VAL A 183 0.07 21.32 -14.46
CA VAL A 183 -0.09 21.05 -13.03
C VAL A 183 -0.80 19.72 -12.83
N TYR A 184 -1.82 19.42 -13.63
CA TYR A 184 -2.51 18.14 -13.60
C TYR A 184 -1.60 16.98 -14.01
N PHE A 185 -0.86 17.12 -15.13
CA PHE A 185 0.05 16.11 -15.63
C PHE A 185 1.17 15.81 -14.63
N ALA A 186 1.84 16.85 -14.11
CA ALA A 186 2.88 16.70 -13.11
C ALA A 186 2.34 16.05 -11.83
N ALA A 187 1.18 16.48 -11.34
CA ALA A 187 0.57 15.86 -10.18
C ALA A 187 0.19 14.38 -10.43
N ALA A 188 -0.38 14.05 -11.59
CA ALA A 188 -0.78 12.69 -11.95
C ALA A 188 0.41 11.75 -12.07
N LEU A 189 1.52 12.20 -12.64
CA LEU A 189 2.77 11.44 -12.74
C LEU A 189 3.47 11.31 -11.38
N LEU A 190 3.77 12.43 -10.72
CA LEU A 190 4.58 12.44 -9.50
C LEU A 190 3.89 11.77 -8.31
N THR A 191 2.56 11.93 -8.18
CA THR A 191 1.81 11.21 -7.15
C THR A 191 1.45 9.81 -7.62
N GLY A 192 1.24 9.57 -8.91
CA GLY A 192 0.86 8.26 -9.43
C GLY A 192 1.98 7.23 -9.33
N LEU A 193 3.21 7.62 -9.66
CA LEU A 193 4.36 6.72 -9.77
C LEU A 193 4.68 5.98 -8.46
N PRO A 194 4.74 6.62 -7.27
CA PRO A 194 4.93 5.89 -6.01
C PRO A 194 3.82 4.87 -5.73
N PHE A 195 2.57 5.21 -6.01
CA PHE A 195 1.44 4.28 -5.84
C PHE A 195 1.54 3.11 -6.82
N SER A 196 1.85 3.38 -8.10
CA SER A 196 2.03 2.34 -9.12
C SER A 196 3.19 1.41 -8.77
N PHE A 197 4.29 1.94 -8.22
CA PHE A 197 5.42 1.14 -7.75
C PHE A 197 5.00 0.12 -6.70
N ILE A 198 4.21 0.52 -5.70
CA ILE A 198 3.77 -0.37 -4.61
C ILE A 198 2.95 -1.55 -5.16
N TRP A 199 2.00 -1.26 -6.05
CA TRP A 199 1.13 -2.29 -6.63
C TRP A 199 1.88 -3.19 -7.61
N VAL A 200 2.71 -2.63 -8.49
CA VAL A 200 3.52 -3.42 -9.44
C VAL A 200 4.55 -4.28 -8.69
N TYR A 201 5.25 -3.72 -7.70
CA TYR A 201 6.18 -4.49 -6.85
C TYR A 201 5.51 -5.68 -6.21
N SER A 202 4.30 -5.47 -5.71
CA SER A 202 3.57 -6.54 -5.06
C SER A 202 3.04 -7.59 -6.03
N GLY A 203 2.71 -7.20 -7.26
CA GLY A 203 2.36 -8.17 -8.32
C GLY A 203 3.56 -8.97 -8.80
N HIS A 204 4.74 -8.33 -8.87
CA HIS A 204 6.00 -9.00 -9.20
C HIS A 204 6.45 -10.01 -8.14
N ALA A 205 6.10 -9.77 -6.87
CA ALA A 205 6.46 -10.64 -5.75
C ALA A 205 5.57 -11.90 -5.59
N VAL A 206 4.62 -12.13 -6.51
CA VAL A 206 3.58 -13.16 -6.39
C VAL A 206 3.79 -14.27 -7.40
N GLU A 207 3.75 -15.52 -6.93
CA GLU A 207 3.85 -16.72 -7.77
C GLU A 207 2.49 -17.13 -8.39
N ASN A 208 1.37 -16.88 -7.69
CA ASN A 208 0.00 -17.19 -8.15
C ASN A 208 -0.96 -15.98 -8.02
N PHE A 209 -1.33 -15.38 -9.15
CA PHE A 209 -2.16 -14.16 -9.19
C PHE A 209 -3.60 -14.38 -8.66
N THR A 210 -4.16 -15.57 -8.87
CA THR A 210 -5.52 -15.94 -8.45
C THR A 210 -5.65 -16.03 -6.92
N ALA A 211 -4.64 -16.55 -6.22
CA ALA A 211 -4.60 -16.65 -4.76
C ALA A 211 -4.54 -15.27 -4.07
N LEU A 212 -3.87 -14.28 -4.70
CA LEU A 212 -3.78 -12.90 -4.22
C LEU A 212 -5.12 -12.15 -4.33
N LEU A 213 -5.92 -12.45 -5.36
CA LEU A 213 -7.27 -11.89 -5.51
C LEU A 213 -8.30 -12.58 -4.61
N ALA A 214 -8.06 -13.83 -4.20
CA ALA A 214 -8.92 -14.60 -3.32
C ALA A 214 -8.67 -14.36 -1.82
N SER A 215 -7.42 -14.10 -1.41
CA SER A 215 -7.03 -13.86 0.00
C SER A 215 -6.37 -12.49 0.19
N PRO A 216 -7.14 -11.42 0.48
CA PRO A 216 -6.58 -10.08 0.70
C PRO A 216 -5.74 -9.94 1.99
N THR A 217 -5.64 -11.01 2.80
CA THR A 217 -4.99 -11.02 4.12
C THR A 217 -3.56 -11.56 4.11
N ALA A 218 -3.13 -12.25 3.05
CA ALA A 218 -1.84 -12.97 3.03
C ALA A 218 -0.63 -12.06 2.73
N ALA A 219 -0.85 -10.84 2.25
CA ALA A 219 0.23 -9.89 1.98
C ALA A 219 -0.13 -8.50 2.50
N ARG A 220 0.71 -8.00 3.43
CA ARG A 220 0.93 -6.58 3.80
C ARG A 220 0.25 -6.11 5.09
N HIS A 221 1.07 -5.76 6.09
CA HIS A 221 0.61 -5.08 7.31
C HIS A 221 1.18 -3.68 7.53
N SER A 222 2.23 -3.25 6.81
CA SER A 222 2.89 -1.96 7.08
C SER A 222 2.71 -0.91 5.98
N THR A 223 2.94 -1.25 4.71
CA THR A 223 2.90 -0.28 3.60
C THR A 223 1.49 0.22 3.29
N GLU A 224 0.48 -0.66 3.27
CA GLU A 224 -0.92 -0.27 3.06
C GLU A 224 -1.49 0.54 4.20
N MET A 225 -1.14 0.20 5.45
CA MET A 225 -1.54 0.99 6.60
C MET A 225 -0.92 2.39 6.54
N ILE A 226 0.36 2.53 6.16
CA ILE A 226 1.02 3.84 5.96
C ILE A 226 0.35 4.62 4.82
N LEU A 227 0.07 3.99 3.68
CA LEU A 227 -0.61 4.63 2.54
C LEU A 227 -2.05 5.05 2.88
N LEU A 228 -2.76 4.24 3.65
CA LEU A 228 -4.11 4.54 4.11
C LEU A 228 -4.10 5.66 5.14
N LEU A 229 -3.12 5.70 6.05
CA LEU A 229 -2.92 6.80 7.00
C LEU A 229 -2.50 8.11 6.30
N VAL A 230 -1.62 8.05 5.29
CA VAL A 230 -1.23 9.21 4.46
C VAL A 230 -2.40 9.66 3.57
N GLY A 231 -3.17 8.72 3.02
CA GLY A 231 -4.36 8.98 2.22
C GLY A 231 -5.51 9.59 3.03
N ALA A 232 -5.76 9.08 4.24
CA ALA A 232 -6.73 9.62 5.18
C ALA A 232 -6.28 10.98 5.74
N GLY A 233 -5.00 11.10 6.12
CA GLY A 233 -4.40 12.35 6.60
C GLY A 233 -4.44 13.46 5.56
N SER A 234 -4.12 13.17 4.29
CA SER A 234 -4.22 14.12 3.19
C SER A 234 -5.66 14.49 2.84
N ALA A 235 -6.62 13.56 2.94
CA ALA A 235 -8.05 13.84 2.78
C ALA A 235 -8.61 14.73 3.91
N LEU A 236 -8.24 14.46 5.17
CA LEU A 236 -8.61 15.29 6.31
C LEU A 236 -7.97 16.68 6.23
N LEU A 237 -6.70 16.77 5.81
CA LEU A 237 -6.03 18.04 5.56
C LEU A 237 -6.68 18.81 4.42
N LEU A 238 -7.06 18.14 3.34
CA LEU A 238 -7.80 18.76 2.23
C LEU A 238 -9.15 19.30 2.70
N LEU A 239 -9.91 18.53 3.48
CA LEU A 239 -11.19 18.96 4.06
C LEU A 239 -11.01 20.15 5.01
N PHE A 240 -9.97 20.14 5.84
CA PHE A 240 -9.62 21.24 6.73
C PHE A 240 -9.25 22.50 5.95
N VAL A 241 -8.35 22.39 4.96
CA VAL A 241 -7.91 23.51 4.12
C VAL A 241 -9.09 24.09 3.33
N VAL A 242 -9.87 23.23 2.66
CA VAL A 242 -11.06 23.66 1.91
C VAL A 242 -12.08 24.29 2.86
N GLY A 243 -12.40 23.65 3.98
CA GLY A 243 -13.36 24.16 4.97
C GLY A 243 -12.94 25.50 5.59
N PHE A 244 -11.68 25.64 6.02
CA PHE A 244 -11.14 26.86 6.62
C PHE A 244 -11.18 28.05 5.66
N TYR A 245 -10.68 27.87 4.44
CA TYR A 245 -10.65 28.96 3.44
C TYR A 245 -12.03 29.27 2.86
N THR A 246 -12.91 28.26 2.77
CA THR A 246 -14.30 28.47 2.34
C THR A 246 -15.09 29.24 3.40
N ARG A 247 -14.91 28.89 4.68
CA ARG A 247 -15.51 29.64 5.81
C ARG A 247 -15.00 31.08 5.85
N LYS A 248 -13.69 31.29 5.67
CA LYS A 248 -13.12 32.65 5.61
C LYS A 248 -13.76 33.47 4.48
N TYR A 249 -13.85 32.91 3.27
CA TYR A 249 -14.48 33.59 2.13
C TYR A 249 -15.96 33.92 2.35
N VAL A 250 -16.73 33.03 2.99
CA VAL A 250 -18.15 33.28 3.30
C VAL A 250 -18.32 34.34 4.40
N LEU A 251 -17.40 34.39 5.38
CA LEU A 251 -17.41 35.44 6.41
C LEU A 251 -17.03 36.80 5.84
N ASP A 252 -16.03 36.86 4.95
CA ASP A 252 -15.63 38.10 4.27
C ASP A 252 -16.82 38.67 3.44
N LEU A 253 -17.60 37.82 2.77
CA LEU A 253 -18.83 38.24 2.05
C LEU A 253 -19.97 38.67 2.99
N ALA A 254 -20.10 38.02 4.15
CA ALA A 254 -21.13 38.35 5.14
C ALA A 254 -20.85 39.68 5.85
N GLU A 255 -19.57 40.06 6.03
CA GLU A 255 -19.17 41.39 6.51
C GLU A 255 -19.49 42.48 5.47
N GLU A 256 -19.22 42.23 4.19
CA GLU A 256 -19.59 43.14 3.08
C GLU A 256 -21.12 43.35 2.96
N GLU A 257 -21.94 42.32 3.18
CA GLU A 257 -23.41 42.46 3.20
C GLU A 257 -23.93 43.20 4.44
N LYS A 258 -23.23 43.10 5.58
CA LYS A 258 -23.63 43.73 6.85
C LYS A 258 -23.39 45.24 6.83
N ASP A 259 -22.31 45.69 6.18
CA ASP A 259 -22.01 47.10 5.97
C ASP A 259 -23.01 47.77 4.99
N ALA A 260 -23.67 46.98 4.13
CA ALA A 260 -24.69 47.45 3.19
C ALA A 260 -26.13 47.51 3.77
N GLY A 261 -26.40 46.87 4.92
CA GLY A 261 -27.76 46.62 5.42
C GLY A 261 -28.26 47.54 6.56
N THR A 262 -27.50 48.57 6.97
CA THR A 262 -27.78 49.37 8.19
C THR A 262 -28.83 50.47 8.02
N THR A 263 -29.76 50.35 7.06
CA THR A 263 -30.86 51.31 6.90
C THR A 263 -32.21 50.60 6.87
N VAL A 264 -33.06 50.93 7.84
CA VAL A 264 -34.52 50.70 7.92
C VAL A 264 -34.98 49.45 8.70
N ALA A 265 -35.55 49.68 9.88
CA ALA A 265 -36.45 48.76 10.59
C ALA A 265 -37.48 49.55 11.43
N ASP A 266 -38.76 49.16 11.41
CA ASP A 266 -39.69 49.21 12.57
C ASP A 266 -41.06 48.50 12.34
N THR A 267 -41.35 47.47 13.18
CA THR A 267 -42.64 47.01 13.83
C THR A 267 -43.96 46.73 13.05
N PRO A 268 -45.04 46.13 13.65
CA PRO A 268 -45.21 45.00 14.59
C PRO A 268 -46.40 44.00 14.29
N LYS A 269 -46.35 42.84 14.97
CA LYS A 269 -47.22 41.63 14.91
C LYS A 269 -48.67 41.71 15.44
N HIS A 270 -49.57 40.88 14.86
CA HIS A 270 -50.77 40.33 15.54
C HIS A 270 -51.10 38.84 15.24
N THR A 271 -51.93 38.29 16.13
CA THR A 271 -52.27 36.88 16.47
C THR A 271 -53.65 36.42 15.97
N VAL A 272 -53.86 35.13 15.64
CA VAL A 272 -55.17 34.43 15.79
C VAL A 272 -54.99 32.91 16.07
N GLU A 273 -55.65 32.42 17.13
CA GLU A 273 -55.79 31.01 17.51
C GLU A 273 -57.23 30.52 17.26
N GLY A 274 -57.40 29.38 16.58
CA GLY A 274 -58.72 28.76 16.39
C GLY A 274 -58.71 27.46 15.58
N THR A 275 -57.68 27.23 14.76
CA THR A 275 -57.53 26.04 13.90
C THR A 275 -56.66 24.93 14.51
N ALA A 276 -56.23 25.07 15.77
CA ALA A 276 -55.12 24.30 16.34
C ALA A 276 -55.48 22.84 16.70
N PHE A 277 -56.71 22.53 17.10
CA PHE A 277 -57.02 21.24 17.73
C PHE A 277 -57.24 20.08 16.73
N ALA A 278 -57.92 20.33 15.59
CA ALA A 278 -58.08 19.31 14.54
C ALA A 278 -56.77 19.08 13.75
N ASN A 279 -55.99 20.14 13.54
CA ASN A 279 -54.65 20.04 12.96
C ASN A 279 -53.67 19.31 13.91
N ALA A 280 -53.81 19.46 15.24
CA ALA A 280 -52.94 18.78 16.20
C ALA A 280 -53.03 17.24 16.11
N MET A 281 -54.21 16.66 15.93
CA MET A 281 -54.37 15.19 15.90
C MET A 281 -53.81 14.56 14.61
N GLN A 282 -53.93 15.25 13.47
CA GLN A 282 -53.34 14.83 12.19
C GLN A 282 -51.81 15.04 12.18
N VAL A 283 -51.34 16.09 12.85
CA VAL A 283 -49.90 16.36 13.10
C VAL A 283 -49.27 15.31 14.02
N VAL A 284 -50.00 14.79 15.02
CA VAL A 284 -49.48 13.75 15.94
C VAL A 284 -49.22 12.43 15.21
N SER A 285 -50.18 11.88 14.45
CA SER A 285 -49.97 10.65 13.67
C SER A 285 -48.84 10.77 12.64
N PHE A 286 -48.72 11.96 12.04
CA PHE A 286 -47.64 12.27 11.10
C PHE A 286 -46.27 12.41 11.78
N ALA A 287 -46.20 13.06 12.94
CA ALA A 287 -44.99 13.20 13.75
C ALA A 287 -44.50 11.85 14.29
N ILE A 288 -45.42 10.95 14.64
CA ILE A 288 -45.09 9.59 15.06
C ILE A 288 -44.37 8.84 13.93
N GLY A 289 -44.90 8.83 12.70
CA GLY A 289 -44.29 8.08 11.60
C GLY A 289 -43.00 8.71 11.03
N THR A 290 -42.85 10.03 11.07
CA THR A 290 -41.72 10.74 10.43
C THR A 290 -40.56 11.06 11.38
N ARG A 291 -40.81 11.16 12.69
CA ARG A 291 -39.78 11.49 13.69
C ARG A 291 -39.59 10.40 14.72
N VAL A 292 -40.67 9.83 15.24
CA VAL A 292 -40.59 8.85 16.34
C VAL A 292 -40.24 7.46 15.81
N ALA A 293 -40.92 6.98 14.76
CA ALA A 293 -40.73 5.63 14.23
C ALA A 293 -39.29 5.34 13.75
N PRO A 294 -38.59 6.22 13.03
CA PRO A 294 -37.18 5.99 12.68
C PRO A 294 -36.26 5.91 13.90
N ILE A 295 -36.49 6.77 14.91
CA ILE A 295 -35.72 6.75 16.16
C ILE A 295 -35.98 5.45 16.93
N VAL A 296 -37.25 5.00 16.98
CA VAL A 296 -37.63 3.72 17.60
C VAL A 296 -36.99 2.55 16.85
N ALA A 297 -37.01 2.53 15.52
CA ALA A 297 -36.37 1.48 14.73
C ALA A 297 -34.87 1.38 15.03
N THR A 298 -34.14 2.50 14.97
CA THR A 298 -32.70 2.53 15.25
C THR A 298 -32.40 2.12 16.70
N THR A 299 -33.14 2.67 17.66
CA THR A 299 -32.94 2.37 19.09
C THR A 299 -33.27 0.90 19.39
N ALA A 300 -34.33 0.35 18.79
CA ALA A 300 -34.71 -1.04 18.96
C ALA A 300 -33.67 -1.99 18.36
N VAL A 301 -33.13 -1.72 17.16
CA VAL A 301 -32.03 -2.53 16.59
C VAL A 301 -30.82 -2.54 17.53
N ILE A 302 -30.36 -1.37 17.97
CA ILE A 302 -29.19 -1.25 18.84
C ILE A 302 -29.43 -1.95 20.18
N THR A 303 -30.57 -1.70 20.80
CA THR A 303 -30.92 -2.30 22.10
C THR A 303 -31.04 -3.81 22.00
N THR A 304 -31.69 -4.32 20.95
CA THR A 304 -31.82 -5.76 20.70
C THR A 304 -30.45 -6.40 20.56
N LEU A 305 -29.57 -5.81 19.76
CA LEU A 305 -28.22 -6.32 19.51
C LEU A 305 -27.35 -6.32 20.77
N VAL A 306 -27.33 -5.20 21.49
CA VAL A 306 -26.58 -5.08 22.76
C VAL A 306 -27.11 -6.08 23.79
N THR A 307 -28.43 -6.25 23.88
CA THR A 307 -29.06 -7.17 24.82
C THR A 307 -28.77 -8.63 24.46
N CYS A 308 -28.89 -9.01 23.17
CA CYS A 308 -28.54 -10.35 22.70
C CYS A 308 -27.07 -10.70 22.96
N VAL A 309 -26.14 -9.78 22.67
CA VAL A 309 -24.71 -9.97 22.97
C VAL A 309 -24.46 -10.08 24.48
N SER A 310 -25.11 -9.25 25.28
CA SER A 310 -24.96 -9.28 26.75
C SER A 310 -25.51 -10.56 27.34
N LEU A 311 -26.65 -11.05 26.85
CA LEU A 311 -27.25 -12.32 27.27
C LEU A 311 -26.42 -13.52 26.84
N ALA A 312 -25.90 -13.52 25.60
CA ALA A 312 -25.03 -14.57 25.11
C ALA A 312 -23.77 -14.69 25.97
N LYS A 313 -23.14 -13.56 26.32
CA LYS A 313 -21.98 -13.54 27.23
C LYS A 313 -22.33 -13.92 28.67
N ALA A 314 -23.47 -13.48 29.18
CA ALA A 314 -23.87 -13.78 30.56
C ALA A 314 -24.27 -15.25 30.78
N LYS A 315 -24.70 -15.94 29.72
CA LYS A 315 -25.09 -17.35 29.74
C LYS A 315 -24.06 -18.29 29.10
N ASP A 316 -22.89 -17.76 28.74
CA ASP A 316 -21.81 -18.50 28.08
C ASP A 316 -22.25 -19.26 26.82
N ILE A 317 -23.15 -18.64 26.03
CA ILE A 317 -23.64 -19.23 24.78
C ILE A 317 -22.52 -19.20 23.75
N TYR A 318 -22.20 -20.35 23.16
CA TYR A 318 -21.15 -20.49 22.17
C TYR A 318 -21.50 -19.74 20.86
N LEU A 319 -20.77 -18.67 20.59
CA LEU A 319 -20.88 -17.80 19.40
C LEU A 319 -19.75 -18.03 18.38
N GLY A 320 -19.02 -19.13 18.49
CA GLY A 320 -18.06 -19.51 17.46
C GLY A 320 -16.72 -18.78 17.48
N GLY A 321 -16.13 -18.48 18.64
CA GLY A 321 -14.71 -18.09 18.77
C GLY A 321 -14.24 -16.77 18.10
N LEU A 322 -15.00 -16.15 17.21
CA LEU A 322 -14.65 -14.87 16.59
C LEU A 322 -14.66 -13.73 17.62
N ALA A 323 -13.66 -12.85 17.53
CA ALA A 323 -13.60 -11.61 18.34
C ALA A 323 -14.83 -10.70 18.13
N TRP A 324 -15.55 -10.86 17.00
CA TRP A 324 -16.84 -10.24 16.72
C TRP A 324 -17.83 -11.28 16.15
N PRO A 325 -18.95 -11.57 16.81
CA PRO A 325 -19.87 -12.62 16.38
C PRO A 325 -20.71 -12.20 15.17
N TYR A 326 -21.11 -13.17 14.35
CA TYR A 326 -22.09 -12.95 13.29
C TYR A 326 -23.45 -12.59 13.92
N PHE A 327 -24.10 -11.52 13.43
CA PHE A 327 -25.21 -10.91 14.17
C PHE A 327 -26.43 -11.82 14.35
N SER A 328 -26.73 -12.70 13.39
CA SER A 328 -27.84 -13.65 13.52
C SER A 328 -27.59 -14.72 14.60
N ASP A 329 -26.34 -15.05 14.90
CA ASP A 329 -26.02 -16.11 15.87
C ASP A 329 -26.22 -15.64 17.31
N THR A 330 -26.19 -14.33 17.54
CA THR A 330 -26.48 -13.74 18.86
C THR A 330 -27.95 -13.89 19.29
N GLY A 331 -28.86 -14.11 18.34
CA GLY A 331 -30.29 -14.31 18.57
C GLY A 331 -30.74 -15.76 18.41
N ARG A 332 -29.82 -16.73 18.44
CA ARG A 332 -30.11 -18.14 18.15
C ARG A 332 -30.75 -18.89 19.31
N ASP A 333 -30.25 -18.68 20.53
CA ASP A 333 -30.62 -19.44 21.73
C ASP A 333 -31.49 -18.61 22.70
N ALA A 334 -32.38 -19.27 23.46
CA ALA A 334 -33.23 -18.59 24.44
C ALA A 334 -32.43 -18.13 25.69
N PRO A 335 -32.67 -16.92 26.24
CA PRO A 335 -33.75 -15.97 25.93
C PRO A 335 -33.39 -14.96 24.82
N GLY A 336 -32.17 -15.00 24.29
CA GLY A 336 -31.72 -14.12 23.20
C GLY A 336 -32.60 -14.22 21.96
N TYR A 337 -33.06 -15.43 21.63
CA TYR A 337 -34.04 -15.68 20.57
C TYR A 337 -35.33 -14.87 20.76
N SER A 338 -35.92 -14.88 21.95
CA SER A 338 -37.13 -14.10 22.23
C SER A 338 -36.90 -12.59 22.12
N VAL A 339 -35.75 -12.11 22.60
CA VAL A 339 -35.35 -10.69 22.47
C VAL A 339 -35.17 -10.32 21.00
N PHE A 340 -34.57 -11.20 20.21
CA PHE A 340 -34.35 -11.02 18.79
C PHE A 340 -35.66 -10.99 17.99
N CYS A 341 -36.60 -11.91 18.28
CA CYS A 341 -37.94 -11.92 17.69
C CYS A 341 -38.72 -10.65 18.02
N VAL A 342 -38.76 -10.25 19.29
CA VAL A 342 -39.47 -9.04 19.73
C VAL A 342 -38.84 -7.79 19.14
N GLY A 343 -37.51 -7.70 19.20
CA GLY A 343 -36.73 -6.59 18.68
C GLY A 343 -36.95 -6.35 17.19
N LEU A 344 -36.76 -7.37 16.36
CA LEU A 344 -36.96 -7.27 14.91
C LEU A 344 -38.43 -7.09 14.52
N SER A 345 -39.38 -7.58 15.32
CA SER A 345 -40.81 -7.29 15.12
C SER A 345 -41.15 -5.82 15.41
N ILE A 346 -40.59 -5.23 16.46
CA ILE A 346 -40.73 -3.80 16.76
C ILE A 346 -40.13 -2.95 15.63
N VAL A 347 -38.96 -3.34 15.14
CA VAL A 347 -38.29 -2.67 14.01
C VAL A 347 -39.14 -2.77 12.75
N ALA A 348 -39.71 -3.94 12.45
CA ALA A 348 -40.61 -4.12 11.31
C ALA A 348 -41.84 -3.21 11.39
N ILE A 349 -42.50 -3.14 12.55
CA ILE A 349 -43.65 -2.24 12.77
C ILE A 349 -43.24 -0.78 12.58
N ALA A 350 -42.10 -0.38 13.16
CA ALA A 350 -41.60 0.99 13.04
C ALA A 350 -41.27 1.35 11.58
N LEU A 351 -40.64 0.44 10.82
CA LEU A 351 -40.37 0.63 9.39
C LEU A 351 -41.66 0.71 8.57
N ILE A 352 -42.66 -0.14 8.85
CA ILE A 352 -43.98 -0.06 8.20
C ILE A 352 -44.61 1.32 8.45
N LEU A 353 -44.57 1.82 9.69
CA LEU A 353 -45.09 3.15 10.02
C LEU A 353 -44.32 4.26 9.29
N THR A 354 -42.99 4.16 9.19
CA THR A 354 -42.17 5.11 8.44
C THR A 354 -42.51 5.09 6.95
N TRP A 355 -42.66 3.92 6.34
CA TRP A 355 -43.02 3.79 4.93
C TRP A 355 -44.44 4.30 4.64
N VAL A 356 -45.40 4.01 5.51
CA VAL A 356 -46.79 4.52 5.40
C VAL A 356 -46.84 6.03 5.58
N ALA A 357 -46.12 6.60 6.56
CA ALA A 357 -46.07 8.04 6.78
C ALA A 357 -45.36 8.78 5.62
N ASN A 358 -44.26 8.21 5.10
CA ASN A 358 -43.57 8.76 3.93
C ASN A 358 -44.49 8.74 2.69
N TYR A 359 -45.26 7.67 2.49
CA TYR A 359 -46.26 7.61 1.43
C TYR A 359 -47.35 8.66 1.60
N GLN A 360 -47.91 8.81 2.80
CA GLN A 360 -48.94 9.82 3.09
C GLN A 360 -48.41 11.23 2.79
N PHE A 361 -47.19 11.53 3.24
CA PHE A 361 -46.53 12.80 2.95
C PHE A 361 -46.39 13.06 1.45
N GLN A 362 -45.82 12.11 0.72
CA GLN A 362 -45.58 12.24 -0.71
C GLN A 362 -46.90 12.32 -1.49
N ARG A 363 -47.90 11.55 -1.12
CA ARG A 363 -49.23 11.57 -1.75
C ARG A 363 -49.92 12.89 -1.53
N ASP A 364 -49.97 13.39 -0.31
CA ASP A 364 -50.70 14.62 0.01
C ASP A 364 -50.06 15.84 -0.68
N ILE A 365 -48.72 15.86 -0.83
CA ILE A 365 -48.04 16.86 -1.68
C ILE A 365 -48.46 16.73 -3.15
N VAL A 366 -48.46 15.51 -3.68
CA VAL A 366 -48.81 15.25 -5.08
C VAL A 366 -50.27 15.56 -5.37
N ASP A 367 -51.19 15.25 -4.46
CA ASP A 367 -52.61 15.50 -4.60
C ASP A 367 -52.93 17.01 -4.47
N LYS A 368 -52.27 17.75 -3.56
CA LYS A 368 -52.37 19.23 -3.49
C LYS A 368 -51.93 19.90 -4.80
N VAL A 369 -50.75 19.53 -5.31
CA VAL A 369 -50.24 20.05 -6.58
C VAL A 369 -51.08 19.59 -7.78
N GLY A 370 -51.70 18.41 -7.69
CA GLY A 370 -52.58 17.86 -8.72
C GLY A 370 -53.95 18.53 -8.81
N GLN A 371 -54.49 19.03 -7.68
CA GLN A 371 -55.75 19.79 -7.64
C GLN A 371 -55.61 21.17 -8.30
N GLU A 372 -54.46 21.83 -8.15
CA GLU A 372 -54.17 23.12 -8.79
C GLU A 372 -53.90 23.00 -10.31
N ASN A 373 -53.62 21.79 -10.81
CA ASN A 373 -53.25 21.52 -12.21
C ASN A 373 -53.98 20.26 -12.74
N SER A 374 -55.31 20.32 -12.80
CA SER A 374 -56.18 19.18 -13.14
C SER A 374 -55.88 18.52 -14.50
N ASP A 375 -55.36 19.28 -15.46
CA ASP A 375 -55.16 18.84 -16.85
C ASP A 375 -53.85 18.05 -17.05
N ASN A 376 -52.96 18.05 -16.06
CA ASN A 376 -51.64 17.43 -16.20
C ASN A 376 -51.62 15.96 -15.76
N LEU A 377 -51.60 15.01 -16.71
CA LEU A 377 -51.52 13.57 -16.42
C LEU A 377 -50.24 13.13 -15.67
N TYR A 378 -49.23 13.99 -15.56
CA TYR A 378 -47.94 13.69 -14.94
C TYR A 378 -48.03 13.39 -13.42
N TRP A 379 -48.88 14.11 -12.66
CA TRP A 379 -49.03 13.88 -11.22
C TRP A 379 -49.69 12.52 -10.91
N LYS A 380 -50.61 12.05 -11.78
CA LYS A 380 -51.22 10.71 -11.66
C LYS A 380 -50.19 9.59 -11.80
N SER A 381 -49.16 9.79 -12.63
CA SER A 381 -48.03 8.85 -12.73
C SER A 381 -47.25 8.81 -11.42
N ILE A 382 -46.91 9.96 -10.85
CA ILE A 382 -46.15 10.06 -9.59
C ILE A 382 -46.91 9.42 -8.44
N ARG A 383 -48.23 9.60 -8.38
CA ARG A 383 -49.11 8.92 -7.41
C ARG A 383 -48.99 7.40 -7.47
N LYS A 384 -48.91 6.80 -8.67
CA LYS A 384 -48.67 5.35 -8.83
C LYS A 384 -47.30 4.92 -8.31
N TYR A 385 -46.26 5.73 -8.54
CA TYR A 385 -44.92 5.44 -7.98
C TYR A 385 -44.91 5.51 -6.45
N CYS A 386 -45.65 6.45 -5.84
CA CYS A 386 -45.80 6.50 -4.37
C CYS A 386 -46.44 5.20 -3.83
N GLU A 387 -47.45 4.65 -4.52
CA GLU A 387 -48.05 3.35 -4.14
C GLU A 387 -47.06 2.20 -4.23
N ILE A 388 -46.27 2.14 -5.32
CA ILE A 388 -45.27 1.08 -5.51
C ILE A 388 -44.22 1.14 -4.39
N VAL A 389 -43.75 2.34 -4.03
CA VAL A 389 -42.80 2.54 -2.93
C VAL A 389 -43.39 2.05 -1.60
N ARG A 390 -44.64 2.39 -1.31
CA ARG A 390 -45.35 1.93 -0.11
C ARG A 390 -45.42 0.40 -0.07
N VAL A 391 -45.85 -0.23 -1.16
CA VAL A 391 -46.00 -1.70 -1.23
C VAL A 391 -44.66 -2.38 -1.03
N LEU A 392 -43.61 -1.95 -1.73
CA LEU A 392 -42.29 -2.56 -1.63
C LEU A 392 -41.66 -2.36 -0.24
N GLY A 393 -41.75 -1.16 0.34
CA GLY A 393 -41.19 -0.87 1.67
C GLY A 393 -41.96 -1.54 2.81
N VAL A 394 -43.27 -1.75 2.66
CA VAL A 394 -44.05 -2.53 3.63
C VAL A 394 -43.74 -4.02 3.49
N LEU A 395 -43.66 -4.54 2.25
CA LEU A 395 -43.33 -5.95 2.01
C LEU A 395 -41.90 -6.31 2.40
N SER A 396 -40.93 -5.40 2.26
CA SER A 396 -39.56 -5.64 2.73
C SER A 396 -39.53 -5.82 4.24
N ALA A 397 -40.20 -4.94 4.99
CA ALA A 397 -40.22 -4.96 6.46
C ALA A 397 -40.79 -6.28 7.04
N LEU A 398 -41.68 -6.97 6.32
CA LEU A 398 -42.18 -8.30 6.71
C LEU A 398 -41.11 -9.40 6.66
N GLY A 399 -39.98 -9.18 5.98
CA GLY A 399 -38.85 -10.09 6.01
C GLY A 399 -38.15 -10.13 7.38
N LEU A 400 -38.20 -9.07 8.19
CA LEU A 400 -37.52 -9.01 9.49
C LEU A 400 -38.15 -9.94 10.54
N PRO A 401 -39.48 -10.01 10.74
CA PRO A 401 -40.07 -10.99 11.64
C PRO A 401 -39.84 -12.42 11.16
N VAL A 402 -39.93 -12.68 9.85
CA VAL A 402 -39.65 -14.03 9.29
C VAL A 402 -38.19 -14.41 9.55
N LEU A 403 -37.24 -13.51 9.31
CA LEU A 403 -35.83 -13.69 9.67
C LEU A 403 -35.65 -14.02 11.16
N ALA A 404 -36.44 -13.38 12.02
CA ALA A 404 -36.31 -13.53 13.46
C ALA A 404 -36.98 -14.80 14.00
N PHE A 405 -38.13 -15.22 13.45
CA PHE A 405 -38.88 -16.41 13.88
C PHE A 405 -38.32 -17.72 13.32
N PHE A 406 -37.61 -17.67 12.20
CA PHE A 406 -36.95 -18.82 11.62
C PHE A 406 -35.45 -18.69 11.88
N SER A 407 -34.94 -19.33 12.93
CA SER A 407 -33.53 -19.24 13.35
C SER A 407 -32.57 -19.91 12.37
N THR A 408 -31.29 -19.54 12.45
CA THR A 408 -30.20 -20.17 11.66
C THR A 408 -29.99 -21.65 11.99
N THR A 409 -30.49 -22.12 13.14
CA THR A 409 -30.36 -23.52 13.58
C THR A 409 -31.47 -24.41 13.07
N SER A 410 -32.72 -23.97 13.23
CA SER A 410 -33.87 -24.82 12.90
C SER A 410 -34.26 -24.71 11.43
N TYR A 411 -34.08 -23.54 10.82
CA TYR A 411 -34.52 -23.26 9.45
C TYR A 411 -33.53 -22.37 8.70
N PRO A 412 -32.28 -22.84 8.48
CA PRO A 412 -31.20 -22.03 7.91
C PRO A 412 -31.55 -21.44 6.53
N ASP A 413 -32.21 -22.21 5.67
CA ASP A 413 -32.60 -21.75 4.34
C ASP A 413 -33.67 -20.65 4.41
N VAL A 414 -34.70 -20.84 5.25
CA VAL A 414 -35.77 -19.85 5.43
C VAL A 414 -35.20 -18.55 6.02
N HIS A 415 -34.30 -18.66 7.00
CA HIS A 415 -33.58 -17.52 7.58
C HIS A 415 -32.81 -16.75 6.51
N LYS A 416 -32.01 -17.47 5.71
CA LYS A 416 -31.21 -16.90 4.62
C LYS A 416 -32.08 -16.22 3.56
N TYR A 417 -33.16 -16.88 3.11
CA TYR A 417 -34.08 -16.30 2.13
C TYR A 417 -34.87 -15.13 2.68
N ALA A 418 -35.24 -15.13 3.97
CA ALA A 418 -35.88 -13.99 4.62
C ALA A 418 -34.95 -12.77 4.72
N ALA A 419 -33.65 -12.98 4.98
CA ALA A 419 -32.66 -11.91 4.92
C ALA A 419 -32.57 -11.32 3.51
N TYR A 420 -32.49 -12.17 2.48
CA TYR A 420 -32.48 -11.71 1.08
C TYR A 420 -33.76 -10.96 0.71
N TRP A 421 -34.92 -11.46 1.13
CA TRP A 421 -36.21 -10.79 0.93
C TRP A 421 -36.16 -9.37 1.49
N PHE A 422 -35.80 -9.20 2.78
CA PHE A 422 -35.71 -7.88 3.40
C PHE A 422 -34.76 -6.97 2.63
N PHE A 423 -33.49 -7.36 2.46
CA PHE A 423 -32.47 -6.48 1.90
C PHE A 423 -32.69 -6.14 0.42
N VAL A 424 -33.12 -7.11 -0.40
CA VAL A 424 -33.37 -6.86 -1.82
C VAL A 424 -34.58 -5.95 -2.03
N LEU A 425 -35.71 -6.23 -1.37
CA LEU A 425 -36.89 -5.38 -1.52
C LEU A 425 -36.68 -3.99 -0.92
N GLU A 426 -35.97 -3.87 0.19
CA GLU A 426 -35.61 -2.57 0.78
C GLU A 426 -34.70 -1.76 -0.15
N ALA A 427 -33.71 -2.39 -0.79
CA ALA A 427 -32.84 -1.75 -1.77
C ALA A 427 -33.64 -1.17 -2.95
N ILE A 428 -34.62 -1.93 -3.44
CA ILE A 428 -35.50 -1.50 -4.53
C ILE A 428 -36.42 -0.36 -4.04
N ALA A 429 -37.04 -0.50 -2.86
CA ALA A 429 -37.91 0.51 -2.28
C ALA A 429 -37.19 1.87 -2.12
N LEU A 430 -35.94 1.88 -1.63
CA LEU A 430 -35.12 3.08 -1.48
C LEU A 430 -34.82 3.77 -2.82
N VAL A 431 -34.54 3.01 -3.88
CA VAL A 431 -34.31 3.55 -5.23
C VAL A 431 -35.59 4.20 -5.76
N PHE A 432 -36.72 3.49 -5.70
CA PHE A 432 -38.00 4.03 -6.14
C PHE A 432 -38.42 5.26 -5.32
N ASN A 433 -38.19 5.25 -4.01
CA ASN A 433 -38.45 6.40 -3.13
C ASN A 433 -37.61 7.62 -3.53
N THR A 434 -36.33 7.41 -3.84
CA THR A 434 -35.42 8.47 -4.33
C THR A 434 -35.91 9.04 -5.67
N VAL A 435 -36.43 8.19 -6.57
CA VAL A 435 -37.04 8.61 -7.84
C VAL A 435 -38.32 9.42 -7.61
N VAL A 436 -39.18 9.01 -6.68
CA VAL A 436 -40.39 9.76 -6.32
C VAL A 436 -40.02 11.14 -5.78
N SER A 437 -39.07 11.24 -4.85
CA SER A 437 -38.59 12.52 -4.32
C SER A 437 -37.98 13.43 -5.38
N LEU A 438 -37.25 12.86 -6.36
CA LEU A 438 -36.76 13.61 -7.52
C LEU A 438 -37.92 14.19 -8.34
N LYS A 439 -38.93 13.38 -8.63
CA LYS A 439 -40.11 13.78 -9.40
C LYS A 439 -40.94 14.84 -8.66
N ILE A 440 -41.09 14.72 -7.35
CA ILE A 440 -41.73 15.74 -6.50
C ILE A 440 -40.93 17.04 -6.52
N SER A 441 -39.59 17.01 -6.37
CA SER A 441 -38.77 18.23 -6.45
C SER A 441 -38.88 18.97 -7.80
N ARG A 442 -39.15 18.22 -8.89
CA ARG A 442 -39.38 18.77 -10.23
C ARG A 442 -40.79 19.32 -10.40
N LEU A 443 -41.81 18.67 -9.83
CA LEU A 443 -43.18 19.20 -9.77
C LEU A 443 -43.20 20.54 -9.03
N SER A 444 -42.63 20.61 -7.83
CA SER A 444 -42.54 21.82 -7.01
C SER A 444 -41.64 22.92 -7.61
N ALA A 445 -40.91 22.63 -8.69
CA ALA A 445 -40.13 23.63 -9.41
C ALA A 445 -40.96 24.42 -10.43
N GLY A 446 -42.14 23.91 -10.81
CA GLY A 446 -43.04 24.49 -11.83
C GLY A 446 -44.19 25.33 -11.28
N THR A 447 -44.59 25.17 -10.02
CA THR A 447 -45.55 26.02 -9.33
C THR A 447 -44.82 27.23 -8.72
N ALA A 448 -44.99 28.41 -9.33
CA ALA A 448 -44.62 29.67 -8.69
C ALA A 448 -45.68 29.98 -7.63
N TYR A 449 -45.44 29.60 -6.37
CA TYR A 449 -46.29 30.06 -5.28
C TYR A 449 -45.93 31.52 -5.00
N TYR A 450 -46.82 32.42 -5.41
CA TYR A 450 -46.85 33.82 -5.00
C TYR A 450 -47.25 33.80 -3.52
N ILE A 451 -46.33 34.12 -2.61
CA ILE A 451 -46.72 34.49 -1.25
C ILE A 451 -47.17 35.96 -1.39
N PRO A 452 -48.46 36.30 -1.21
CA PRO A 452 -48.86 37.70 -1.13
C PRO A 452 -48.14 38.30 0.07
N GLU A 453 -47.50 39.45 -0.13
CA GLU A 453 -46.73 40.21 0.86
C GLU A 453 -47.53 40.73 2.07
N SER A 454 -48.72 40.19 2.35
CA SER A 454 -49.69 40.75 3.30
C SER A 454 -50.06 39.88 4.51
N GLU A 455 -49.35 38.79 4.79
CA GLU A 455 -49.47 38.10 6.09
C GLU A 455 -48.12 38.06 6.80
N GLU A 456 -47.96 38.94 7.80
CA GLU A 456 -46.88 38.85 8.78
C GLU A 456 -46.83 37.45 9.41
N PRO A 457 -45.65 36.96 9.82
CA PRO A 457 -45.53 35.71 10.55
C PRO A 457 -46.16 35.88 11.94
N SER A 458 -47.46 35.58 12.02
CA SER A 458 -48.19 35.52 13.27
C SER A 458 -47.48 34.54 14.21
N THR A 459 -47.30 35.01 15.43
CA THR A 459 -46.64 34.33 16.53
C THR A 459 -47.32 32.99 16.84
N LYS A 460 -46.72 31.88 16.40
CA LYS A 460 -46.59 30.61 17.14
C LYS A 460 -45.81 29.60 16.30
N ASN A 461 -44.78 29.00 16.90
CA ASN A 461 -44.02 27.86 16.38
C ASN A 461 -44.91 26.61 16.27
N ALA A 462 -45.84 26.59 15.33
CA ALA A 462 -46.48 25.37 14.87
C ALA A 462 -45.76 24.95 13.58
N PHE A 463 -44.93 23.91 13.66
CA PHE A 463 -44.36 23.26 12.48
C PHE A 463 -45.50 22.90 11.52
N ASN A 464 -45.66 23.63 10.42
CA ASN A 464 -46.60 23.27 9.37
C ASN A 464 -45.90 22.26 8.44
N PRO A 465 -46.22 20.95 8.50
CA PRO A 465 -45.50 19.92 7.76
C PRO A 465 -45.60 20.09 6.23
N TRP A 466 -46.56 20.90 5.79
CA TRP A 466 -46.98 21.04 4.41
C TRP A 466 -46.39 22.27 3.71
N ASP A 467 -45.64 23.11 4.42
CA ASP A 467 -44.96 24.27 3.85
C ASP A 467 -43.61 23.84 3.25
N VAL A 468 -43.68 23.20 2.08
CA VAL A 468 -42.50 22.64 1.40
C VAL A 468 -41.92 23.67 0.46
N SER A 469 -40.91 24.41 0.91
CA SER A 469 -40.15 25.29 0.03
C SER A 469 -39.40 24.49 -1.05
N LYS A 470 -39.21 25.11 -2.23
CA LYS A 470 -38.42 24.54 -3.34
C LYS A 470 -37.00 24.11 -2.93
N SER A 471 -36.44 24.79 -1.93
CA SER A 471 -35.14 24.44 -1.32
C SER A 471 -35.23 23.16 -0.47
N SER A 472 -36.31 23.01 0.30
CA SER A 472 -36.55 21.85 1.16
C SER A 472 -36.72 20.55 0.36
N ALA A 473 -37.53 20.55 -0.71
CA ALA A 473 -37.74 19.37 -1.56
C ALA A 473 -36.44 18.90 -2.26
N LYS A 474 -35.61 19.85 -2.72
CA LYS A 474 -34.29 19.54 -3.30
C LYS A 474 -33.34 18.97 -2.26
N ARG A 475 -33.31 19.53 -1.06
CA ARG A 475 -32.49 19.04 0.06
C ARG A 475 -32.86 17.60 0.43
N THR A 476 -34.16 17.30 0.54
CA THR A 476 -34.65 15.93 0.81
C THR A 476 -34.20 14.93 -0.25
N PHE A 477 -34.27 15.31 -1.54
CA PHE A 477 -33.77 14.47 -2.63
C PHE A 477 -32.27 14.17 -2.49
N TYR A 478 -31.43 15.17 -2.23
CA TYR A 478 -29.99 14.95 -2.08
C TYR A 478 -29.65 14.09 -0.86
N ILE A 479 -30.35 14.29 0.26
CA ILE A 479 -30.18 13.46 1.46
C ILE A 479 -30.53 11.99 1.13
N GLN A 480 -31.69 11.74 0.52
CA GLN A 480 -32.08 10.38 0.12
C GLN A 480 -31.12 9.77 -0.89
N LEU A 481 -30.61 10.54 -1.84
CA LEU A 481 -29.61 10.05 -2.81
C LEU A 481 -28.33 9.58 -2.11
N VAL A 482 -27.83 10.33 -1.12
CA VAL A 482 -26.64 9.95 -0.34
C VAL A 482 -26.90 8.67 0.44
N PHE A 483 -27.99 8.59 1.20
CA PHE A 483 -28.29 7.41 2.02
C PHE A 483 -28.59 6.16 1.18
N THR A 484 -29.33 6.30 0.07
CA THR A 484 -29.54 5.19 -0.88
C THR A 484 -28.22 4.72 -1.48
N THR A 485 -27.30 5.63 -1.80
CA THR A 485 -25.96 5.27 -2.31
C THR A 485 -25.14 4.52 -1.26
N LEU A 486 -25.12 5.00 -0.01
CA LEU A 486 -24.43 4.32 1.09
C LEU A 486 -25.00 2.93 1.36
N PHE A 487 -26.32 2.79 1.36
CA PHE A 487 -26.99 1.50 1.52
C PHE A 487 -26.61 0.53 0.39
N TRP A 488 -26.61 0.99 -0.87
CA TRP A 488 -26.22 0.16 -2.01
C TRP A 488 -24.74 -0.24 -2.00
N ILE A 489 -23.84 0.65 -1.56
CA ILE A 489 -22.43 0.30 -1.35
C ILE A 489 -22.31 -0.79 -0.28
N GLY A 490 -22.99 -0.63 0.86
CA GLY A 490 -23.03 -1.65 1.91
C GLY A 490 -23.59 -2.98 1.44
N PHE A 491 -24.72 -2.95 0.71
CA PHE A 491 -25.39 -4.14 0.16
C PHE A 491 -24.54 -4.88 -0.89
N LEU A 492 -23.93 -4.16 -1.83
CA LEU A 492 -23.08 -4.72 -2.89
C LEU A 492 -21.70 -5.16 -2.41
N LEU A 493 -21.21 -4.65 -1.27
CA LEU A 493 -20.05 -5.19 -0.60
C LEU A 493 -20.43 -6.45 0.20
N TYR A 494 -21.51 -6.39 0.99
CA TYR A 494 -21.81 -7.43 1.96
C TYR A 494 -22.28 -8.76 1.35
N ILE A 495 -23.15 -8.74 0.33
CA ILE A 495 -23.70 -9.99 -0.24
C ILE A 495 -22.71 -10.67 -1.21
N PRO A 496 -22.20 -10.01 -2.25
CA PRO A 496 -21.33 -10.66 -3.24
C PRO A 496 -19.94 -11.01 -2.68
N ILE A 497 -19.36 -10.15 -1.84
CA ILE A 497 -18.01 -10.37 -1.28
C ILE A 497 -18.10 -11.28 -0.05
N GLY A 498 -19.09 -11.07 0.82
CA GLY A 498 -19.31 -11.94 1.98
C GLY A 498 -19.58 -13.40 1.59
N LEU A 499 -20.35 -13.63 0.52
CA LEU A 499 -20.60 -14.99 0.01
C LEU A 499 -19.43 -15.59 -0.79
N ALA A 500 -18.46 -14.77 -1.23
CA ALA A 500 -17.32 -15.22 -2.04
C ALA A 500 -16.03 -15.43 -1.23
N LEU A 501 -15.97 -14.92 0.01
CA LEU A 501 -14.80 -14.99 0.91
C LEU A 501 -14.93 -16.03 2.03
N ILE A 502 -16.13 -16.58 2.26
CA ILE A 502 -16.36 -17.57 3.31
C ILE A 502 -16.18 -18.96 2.69
N ASP A 503 -15.05 -19.60 2.96
CA ASP A 503 -14.91 -21.06 2.79
C ASP A 503 -15.88 -21.78 3.74
N GLU A 504 -16.25 -23.02 3.41
CA GLU A 504 -17.12 -23.82 4.28
C GLU A 504 -16.43 -24.05 5.64
N PHE A 505 -16.89 -23.34 6.68
CA PHE A 505 -16.40 -23.53 8.04
C PHE A 505 -16.59 -24.99 8.47
N GLN A 506 -15.67 -25.58 9.23
CA GLN A 506 -15.88 -26.92 9.78
C GLN A 506 -16.98 -26.88 10.86
N ARG A 507 -17.78 -27.95 10.96
CA ARG A 507 -18.79 -28.10 12.02
C ARG A 507 -18.13 -28.62 13.29
N LEU A 508 -18.70 -28.25 14.44
CA LEU A 508 -18.30 -28.79 15.74
C LEU A 508 -18.89 -30.20 15.88
N SER A 509 -18.07 -31.21 16.21
CA SER A 509 -18.59 -32.56 16.40
C SER A 509 -19.45 -32.63 17.68
N ILE A 510 -20.32 -33.65 17.79
CA ILE A 510 -21.11 -33.86 19.02
C ILE A 510 -20.17 -34.05 20.21
N ASN A 511 -19.07 -34.78 20.03
CA ASN A 511 -18.07 -34.99 21.08
C ASN A 511 -17.38 -33.68 21.46
N ASP A 512 -16.95 -32.87 20.49
CA ASP A 512 -16.32 -31.57 20.77
C ASP A 512 -17.28 -30.59 21.46
N CYS A 513 -18.58 -30.68 21.14
CA CYS A 513 -19.61 -29.89 21.81
C CYS A 513 -19.78 -30.30 23.28
N LEU A 514 -19.73 -31.60 23.57
CA LEU A 514 -19.78 -32.13 24.94
C LEU A 514 -18.51 -31.77 25.73
N ASP A 515 -17.34 -31.79 25.09
CA ASP A 515 -16.05 -31.42 25.70
C ASP A 515 -15.99 -29.93 26.06
N LEU A 516 -16.75 -29.08 25.36
CA LEU A 516 -16.92 -27.65 25.70
C LEU A 516 -17.92 -27.40 26.84
N ASP A 517 -18.43 -28.46 27.49
CA ASP A 517 -19.42 -28.41 28.59
C ASP A 517 -20.69 -27.62 28.24
N LEU A 518 -21.09 -27.64 26.96
CA LEU A 518 -22.27 -26.91 26.47
C LEU A 518 -23.59 -27.60 26.85
N GLY A 519 -23.51 -28.78 27.47
CA GLY A 519 -24.64 -29.57 27.98
C GLY A 519 -25.01 -30.75 27.08
N GLU A 520 -25.25 -31.91 27.69
CA GLU A 520 -25.49 -33.17 26.97
C GLU A 520 -26.68 -33.09 26.02
N THR A 521 -27.87 -32.77 26.55
CA THR A 521 -29.10 -32.57 25.77
C THR A 521 -28.98 -31.43 24.75
N TYR A 522 -28.11 -30.44 25.01
CA TYR A 522 -27.88 -29.35 24.07
C TYR A 522 -27.12 -29.83 22.84
N CYS A 523 -26.05 -30.60 23.03
CA CYS A 523 -25.20 -31.13 21.96
C CYS A 523 -25.81 -32.31 21.21
N THR A 524 -26.46 -33.24 21.92
CA THR A 524 -26.96 -34.50 21.33
C THR A 524 -28.37 -34.37 20.76
N ASP A 525 -29.18 -33.45 21.26
CA ASP A 525 -30.59 -33.31 20.83
C ASP A 525 -30.89 -31.94 20.24
N THR A 526 -30.42 -30.85 20.87
CA THR A 526 -30.82 -29.48 20.49
C THR A 526 -30.06 -28.94 19.28
N MET A 527 -28.75 -29.22 19.20
CA MET A 527 -27.85 -28.73 18.15
C MET A 527 -27.38 -29.86 17.23
N LYS A 528 -28.00 -31.04 17.26
CA LYS A 528 -27.61 -32.18 16.43
C LYS A 528 -27.92 -31.94 14.95
N LEU A 529 -26.92 -32.12 14.09
CA LEU A 529 -27.08 -32.11 12.63
C LEU A 529 -27.19 -33.54 12.08
N ASN A 530 -26.27 -34.42 12.49
CA ASN A 530 -26.25 -35.85 12.14
C ASN A 530 -25.71 -36.65 13.35
N GLU A 531 -25.35 -37.94 13.19
CA GLU A 531 -24.87 -38.75 14.34
C GLU A 531 -23.49 -38.33 14.88
N THR A 532 -22.73 -37.51 14.13
CA THR A 532 -21.35 -37.14 14.47
C THR A 532 -21.15 -35.64 14.67
N GLU A 533 -21.99 -34.80 14.06
CA GLU A 533 -21.80 -33.35 13.94
C GLU A 533 -22.98 -32.57 14.50
N THR A 534 -22.67 -31.38 15.00
CA THR A 534 -23.65 -30.37 15.41
C THR A 534 -23.88 -29.34 14.31
N VAL A 535 -24.96 -28.56 14.44
CA VAL A 535 -25.24 -27.37 13.62
C VAL A 535 -24.32 -26.20 14.03
N LEU A 536 -23.50 -26.35 15.07
CA LEU A 536 -22.53 -25.34 15.50
C LEU A 536 -21.31 -25.36 14.58
N TRP A 537 -20.74 -24.18 14.31
CA TRP A 537 -19.48 -24.06 13.56
C TRP A 537 -18.28 -24.11 14.52
N ASN A 538 -17.26 -24.88 14.16
CA ASN A 538 -16.02 -25.00 14.92
C ASN A 538 -14.99 -24.00 14.41
N TYR A 539 -14.80 -22.93 15.16
CA TYR A 539 -13.77 -21.92 14.87
C TYR A 539 -12.53 -22.12 15.76
N VAL A 540 -12.45 -23.24 16.50
CA VAL A 540 -11.48 -23.55 17.55
C VAL A 540 -10.52 -24.69 17.19
N SER A 541 -10.88 -25.61 16.27
CA SER A 541 -10.05 -26.77 15.89
C SER A 541 -8.64 -26.39 15.41
N GLU A 542 -8.49 -25.30 14.65
CA GLU A 542 -7.18 -24.79 14.24
C GLU A 542 -6.31 -24.35 15.44
N MET A 543 -6.93 -23.88 16.52
CA MET A 543 -6.21 -23.41 17.72
C MET A 543 -5.74 -24.59 18.58
N ALA A 544 -6.57 -25.62 18.79
CA ALA A 544 -6.21 -26.81 19.56
C ALA A 544 -5.06 -27.60 18.90
N THR A 545 -5.11 -27.79 17.58
CA THR A 545 -4.01 -28.41 16.82
C THR A 545 -2.74 -27.55 16.94
N GLY A 546 -2.84 -26.23 16.82
CA GLY A 546 -1.72 -25.33 16.99
C GLY A 546 -1.07 -25.39 18.38
N GLU A 547 -1.86 -25.52 19.44
CA GLU A 547 -1.36 -25.65 20.82
C GLU A 547 -0.65 -26.99 21.05
N ALA A 548 -1.20 -28.08 20.52
CA ALA A 548 -0.54 -29.39 20.55
C ALA A 548 0.80 -29.38 19.80
N LEU A 549 0.84 -28.72 18.63
CA LEU A 549 2.09 -28.52 17.88
C LEU A 549 3.12 -27.70 18.65
N LEU A 550 2.69 -26.64 19.34
CA LEU A 550 3.57 -25.80 20.16
C LEU A 550 4.15 -26.58 21.35
N ALA A 551 3.33 -27.39 22.01
CA ALA A 551 3.76 -28.26 23.10
C ALA A 551 4.77 -29.31 22.60
N GLN A 552 4.49 -29.95 21.46
CA GLN A 552 5.38 -30.94 20.87
C GLN A 552 6.73 -30.33 20.45
N LEU A 553 6.72 -29.17 19.80
CA LEU A 553 7.96 -28.45 19.46
C LEU A 553 8.78 -28.15 20.72
N SER A 554 8.14 -27.70 21.79
CA SER A 554 8.81 -27.44 23.07
C SER A 554 9.47 -28.71 23.63
N SER A 555 8.73 -29.83 23.62
CA SER A 555 9.23 -31.14 24.06
C SER A 555 10.48 -31.57 23.29
N LEU A 556 10.50 -31.39 21.97
CA LEU A 556 11.65 -31.74 21.12
C LEU A 556 12.92 -30.97 21.50
N PHE A 557 12.81 -29.66 21.79
CA PHE A 557 13.95 -28.86 22.25
C PHE A 557 14.40 -29.20 23.69
N GLN A 558 13.54 -29.80 24.50
CA GLN A 558 13.92 -30.32 25.81
C GLN A 558 14.59 -31.69 25.69
N GLN A 559 14.10 -32.53 24.77
CA GLN A 559 14.66 -33.86 24.48
C GLN A 559 16.06 -33.75 23.85
N ASP A 560 16.23 -32.82 22.91
CA ASP A 560 17.48 -32.59 22.22
C ASP A 560 17.85 -31.09 22.26
N PRO A 561 18.65 -30.66 23.24
CA PRO A 561 19.10 -29.27 23.33
C PRO A 561 20.19 -28.92 22.29
N LEU A 562 20.71 -29.91 21.55
CA LEU A 562 21.80 -29.72 20.58
C LEU A 562 21.30 -29.49 19.15
N ILE A 563 19.99 -29.33 18.95
CA ILE A 563 19.39 -29.03 17.64
C ILE A 563 20.09 -27.83 17.01
N ASP A 564 20.76 -28.07 15.88
CA ASP A 564 21.63 -27.08 15.21
C ASP A 564 21.06 -26.59 13.88
N GLU A 565 20.03 -27.26 13.34
CA GLU A 565 19.41 -26.93 12.07
C GLU A 565 17.92 -27.26 12.05
N VAL A 566 17.13 -26.33 11.49
CA VAL A 566 15.72 -26.54 11.16
C VAL A 566 15.52 -26.52 9.65
N GLY A 567 14.74 -27.47 9.14
CA GLY A 567 14.33 -27.60 7.74
C GLY A 567 12.81 -27.70 7.58
N LEU A 568 12.32 -27.51 6.35
CA LEU A 568 10.90 -27.66 6.02
C LEU A 568 10.64 -29.00 5.33
N LEU A 569 9.60 -29.71 5.77
CA LEU A 569 9.11 -30.95 5.16
C LEU A 569 7.88 -30.62 4.31
N PHE A 570 7.91 -31.03 3.04
CA PHE A 570 6.78 -30.87 2.10
C PHE A 570 6.09 -32.21 1.87
N GLY A 571 4.80 -32.18 1.53
CA GLY A 571 4.02 -33.39 1.19
C GLY A 571 3.12 -33.93 2.30
N ILE A 572 2.96 -33.21 3.42
CA ILE A 572 1.94 -33.50 4.44
C ILE A 572 0.77 -32.54 4.21
N GLU A 573 -0.39 -33.09 3.89
CA GLU A 573 -1.62 -32.32 3.71
C GLU A 573 -2.18 -31.81 5.06
N PRO A 574 -2.89 -30.68 5.11
CA PRO A 574 -3.48 -30.17 6.34
C PRO A 574 -4.42 -31.15 7.07
N SER A 575 -5.06 -32.07 6.33
CA SER A 575 -5.92 -33.12 6.89
C SER A 575 -5.16 -34.17 7.69
N ASP A 576 -3.90 -34.40 7.36
CA ASP A 576 -3.06 -35.48 7.92
C ASP A 576 -2.07 -34.94 8.97
N LEU A 577 -2.21 -33.65 9.31
CA LEU A 577 -1.33 -32.94 10.22
C LEU A 577 -1.66 -33.30 11.67
N THR A 578 -0.76 -34.04 12.31
CA THR A 578 -0.79 -34.35 13.74
C THR A 578 0.55 -33.93 14.38
N PRO A 579 0.64 -33.82 15.72
CA PRO A 579 1.91 -33.54 16.38
C PRO A 579 3.02 -34.55 16.04
N GLU A 580 2.69 -35.81 15.77
CA GLU A 580 3.64 -36.85 15.38
C GLU A 580 4.12 -36.70 13.93
N THR A 581 3.23 -36.29 13.01
CA THR A 581 3.60 -36.11 11.60
C THR A 581 4.23 -34.75 11.32
N ALA A 582 3.96 -33.75 12.17
CA ALA A 582 4.40 -32.38 11.97
C ALA A 582 5.91 -32.15 12.17
N PHE A 583 6.59 -33.01 12.94
CA PHE A 583 7.99 -32.85 13.27
C PHE A 583 8.78 -34.12 13.04
N PHE A 584 9.98 -34.00 12.48
CA PHE A 584 10.92 -35.10 12.32
C PHE A 584 12.28 -34.68 12.88
N LEU A 585 12.78 -35.39 13.89
CA LEU A 585 14.05 -35.08 14.54
C LEU A 585 15.04 -36.23 14.32
N GLU A 586 16.13 -35.96 13.61
CA GLU A 586 17.19 -36.94 13.35
C GLU A 586 18.57 -36.26 13.35
N ASN A 587 19.55 -36.82 14.06
CA ASN A 587 20.94 -36.29 14.11
C ASN A 587 21.03 -34.79 14.44
N HIS A 588 20.26 -34.32 15.42
CA HIS A 588 20.14 -32.89 15.81
C HIS A 588 19.54 -31.97 14.72
N LYS A 589 18.95 -32.55 13.66
CA LYS A 589 18.26 -31.83 12.57
C LYS A 589 16.75 -31.93 12.77
N LEU A 590 16.07 -30.79 12.87
CA LEU A 590 14.62 -30.73 13.05
C LEU A 590 13.93 -30.37 11.73
N GLY A 591 13.24 -31.33 11.12
CA GLY A 591 12.26 -31.10 10.06
C GLY A 591 10.92 -30.65 10.63
N VAL A 592 10.35 -29.59 10.08
CA VAL A 592 9.00 -29.08 10.41
C VAL A 592 8.13 -29.14 9.17
N ALA A 593 6.98 -29.81 9.24
CA ALA A 593 6.02 -29.86 8.15
C ALA A 593 5.57 -28.46 7.74
N PHE A 594 5.56 -28.17 6.43
CA PHE A 594 5.13 -26.87 5.92
C PHE A 594 3.68 -26.53 6.33
N ALA A 595 2.79 -27.53 6.31
CA ALA A 595 1.41 -27.40 6.78
C ALA A 595 1.29 -27.03 8.27
N ALA A 596 2.29 -27.37 9.10
CA ALA A 596 2.32 -27.00 10.51
C ALA A 596 2.58 -25.50 10.75
N GLY A 597 3.13 -24.78 9.77
CA GLY A 597 3.62 -23.42 9.96
C GLY A 597 2.55 -22.43 10.42
N ILE A 598 1.40 -22.40 9.74
CA ILE A 598 0.29 -21.50 10.08
C ILE A 598 -0.32 -21.81 11.47
N PRO A 599 -0.77 -23.04 11.76
CA PRO A 599 -1.40 -23.34 13.05
C PRO A 599 -0.43 -23.16 14.22
N LEU A 600 0.83 -23.59 14.08
CA LEU A 600 1.87 -23.40 15.10
C LEU A 600 2.16 -21.92 15.36
N PHE A 601 2.30 -21.11 14.30
CA PHE A 601 2.51 -19.66 14.45
C PHE A 601 1.32 -18.98 15.11
N HIS A 602 0.08 -19.35 14.73
CA HIS A 602 -1.12 -18.77 15.31
C HIS A 602 -1.21 -19.07 16.81
N ALA A 603 -1.04 -20.33 17.22
CA ALA A 603 -1.05 -20.70 18.63
C ALA A 603 0.05 -20.00 19.43
N ALA A 604 1.29 -20.01 18.94
CA ALA A 604 2.41 -19.32 19.59
C ALA A 604 2.16 -17.82 19.73
N ARG A 605 1.61 -17.17 18.70
CA ARG A 605 1.31 -15.74 18.70
C ARG A 605 0.18 -15.39 19.66
N THR A 606 -0.89 -16.19 19.70
CA THR A 606 -2.05 -15.99 20.57
C THR A 606 -1.66 -16.09 22.04
N GLN A 607 -0.80 -17.05 22.40
CA GLN A 607 -0.26 -17.15 23.77
C GLN A 607 0.77 -16.04 24.07
N PHE A 608 1.59 -15.64 23.10
CA PHE A 608 2.64 -14.64 23.28
C PHE A 608 2.13 -13.25 23.70
N HIS A 609 1.11 -12.72 23.02
CA HIS A 609 0.66 -11.33 23.22
C HIS A 609 0.18 -11.01 24.66
N PRO A 610 -0.73 -11.79 25.27
CA PRO A 610 -1.17 -11.52 26.64
C PRO A 610 -0.02 -11.69 27.64
N LEU A 611 0.80 -12.74 27.50
CA LEU A 611 1.94 -12.98 28.38
C LEU A 611 2.99 -11.87 28.29
N ASN A 612 3.30 -11.41 27.08
CA ASN A 612 4.28 -10.34 26.87
C ASN A 612 3.75 -8.98 27.40
N LYS A 613 2.44 -8.73 27.30
CA LYS A 613 1.81 -7.55 27.89
C LYS A 613 1.93 -7.56 29.42
N LEU A 614 1.67 -8.70 30.06
CA LEU A 614 1.85 -8.85 31.51
C LEU A 614 3.31 -8.60 31.91
N LEU A 615 4.26 -9.20 31.21
CA LEU A 615 5.70 -9.00 31.45
C LEU A 615 6.12 -7.51 31.35
N GLN A 616 5.53 -6.76 30.41
CA GLN A 616 5.80 -5.33 30.25
C GLN A 616 5.17 -4.48 31.37
N GLN A 617 3.99 -4.88 31.87
CA GLN A 617 3.30 -4.18 32.95
C GLN A 617 3.96 -4.43 34.31
N GLU A 618 4.42 -5.65 34.56
CA GLU A 618 5.09 -6.06 35.79
C GLU A 618 6.59 -5.69 35.81
N ALA A 619 7.08 -4.99 34.77
CA ALA A 619 8.50 -4.65 34.61
C ALA A 619 9.08 -3.74 35.72
N ALA A 620 8.24 -3.15 36.58
CA ALA A 620 8.66 -2.37 37.75
C ALA A 620 8.82 -3.19 39.04
N GLU A 621 8.22 -4.39 39.14
CA GLU A 621 8.19 -5.17 40.38
C GLU A 621 8.32 -6.67 40.12
N ILE A 622 9.53 -7.20 39.82
CA ILE A 622 9.76 -8.65 39.98
C ILE A 622 11.17 -8.94 40.50
N MET A 623 11.23 -9.26 41.80
CA MET A 623 12.24 -10.12 42.43
C MET A 623 11.56 -11.45 42.84
N GLN A 624 11.94 -12.55 42.16
CA GLN A 624 11.83 -13.98 42.54
C GLN A 624 10.53 -14.83 42.36
N SER A 625 10.82 -16.08 41.95
CA SER A 625 10.15 -17.42 41.94
C SER A 625 8.74 -17.67 41.39
N LYS A 626 7.76 -16.76 41.43
CA LYS A 626 6.38 -17.09 40.97
C LYS A 626 6.13 -16.99 39.45
N ASP A 627 7.01 -16.34 38.69
CA ASP A 627 6.89 -16.14 37.22
C ASP A 627 7.74 -17.11 36.37
N SER A 628 8.20 -18.23 36.94
CA SER A 628 9.03 -19.20 36.20
C SER A 628 8.27 -19.81 35.02
N ASP A 629 7.03 -20.26 35.23
CA ASP A 629 6.25 -20.97 34.21
C ASP A 629 5.85 -20.05 33.06
N ARG A 630 5.44 -18.81 33.36
CA ARG A 630 5.11 -17.79 32.35
C ARG A 630 6.33 -17.41 31.51
N ARG A 631 7.52 -17.33 32.13
CA ARG A 631 8.77 -17.09 31.42
C ARG A 631 9.10 -18.23 30.46
N VAL A 632 8.97 -19.47 30.91
CA VAL A 632 9.19 -20.67 30.10
C VAL A 632 8.22 -20.70 28.92
N GLN A 633 6.93 -20.42 29.15
CA GLN A 633 5.93 -20.31 28.09
C GLN A 633 6.29 -19.21 27.08
N LEU A 634 6.67 -18.01 27.52
CA LEU A 634 7.12 -16.94 26.63
C LEU A 634 8.36 -17.33 25.82
N LEU A 635 9.30 -18.05 26.43
CA LEU A 635 10.49 -18.57 25.76
C LEU A 635 10.09 -19.57 24.65
N HIS A 636 9.11 -20.44 24.90
CA HIS A 636 8.58 -21.38 23.91
C HIS A 636 7.85 -20.66 22.78
N CYS A 637 6.97 -19.71 23.10
CA CYS A 637 6.26 -18.92 22.08
C CYS A 637 7.24 -18.14 21.21
N THR A 638 8.21 -17.45 21.81
CA THR A 638 9.21 -16.69 21.03
C THR A 638 10.07 -17.61 20.17
N ARG A 639 10.44 -18.80 20.65
CA ARG A 639 11.16 -19.80 19.84
C ARG A 639 10.34 -20.21 18.62
N ALA A 640 9.10 -20.65 18.82
CA ALA A 640 8.23 -21.09 17.72
C ALA A 640 7.98 -19.96 16.70
N ILE A 641 7.66 -18.76 17.19
CA ILE A 641 7.46 -17.56 16.34
C ILE A 641 8.70 -17.29 15.49
N LEU A 642 9.90 -17.33 16.07
CA LEU A 642 11.14 -16.94 15.38
C LEU A 642 11.70 -18.01 14.45
N LEU A 643 11.40 -19.30 14.69
CA LEU A 643 11.71 -20.37 13.74
C LEU A 643 10.85 -20.27 12.47
N ILE A 644 9.59 -19.85 12.60
CA ILE A 644 8.66 -19.70 11.46
C ILE A 644 8.82 -18.33 10.80
N SER A 645 8.89 -17.27 11.60
CA SER A 645 8.95 -15.87 11.18
C SER A 645 10.04 -15.12 11.95
N ALA A 646 11.24 -15.17 11.40
CA ALA A 646 12.43 -14.56 12.00
C ALA A 646 12.36 -13.03 12.09
N ASP A 647 11.55 -12.35 11.28
CA ASP A 647 11.37 -10.89 11.29
C ASP A 647 10.20 -10.43 12.18
N PHE A 648 10.00 -11.13 13.31
CA PHE A 648 9.06 -10.73 14.35
C PHE A 648 9.76 -9.93 15.45
N TYR A 649 9.96 -8.63 15.21
CA TYR A 649 10.74 -7.72 16.07
C TYR A 649 10.38 -7.78 17.57
N THR A 650 9.09 -7.88 17.92
CA THR A 650 8.64 -7.90 19.32
C THR A 650 9.09 -9.17 20.07
N ALA A 651 9.19 -10.31 19.39
CA ALA A 651 9.68 -11.55 19.98
C ALA A 651 11.18 -11.41 20.28
N TRP A 652 11.98 -10.87 19.36
CA TRP A 652 13.39 -10.55 19.62
C TRP A 652 13.56 -9.58 20.79
N ASN A 653 12.73 -8.54 20.91
CA ASN A 653 12.81 -7.62 22.05
C ASN A 653 12.47 -8.28 23.38
N THR A 654 11.56 -9.25 23.37
CA THR A 654 11.26 -10.06 24.56
C THR A 654 12.50 -10.84 24.99
N ARG A 655 13.20 -11.47 24.03
CA ARG A 655 14.46 -12.17 24.30
C ARG A 655 15.59 -11.22 24.73
N LYS A 656 15.72 -10.03 24.13
CA LYS A 656 16.64 -8.96 24.61
C LYS A 656 16.38 -8.60 26.09
N SER A 657 15.11 -8.50 26.47
CA SER A 657 14.71 -8.25 27.85
C SER A 657 15.16 -9.40 28.75
N PHE A 658 14.97 -10.65 28.32
CA PHE A 658 15.39 -11.83 29.08
C PHE A 658 16.92 -11.89 29.26
N VAL A 659 17.70 -11.67 28.20
CA VAL A 659 19.16 -11.58 28.29
C VAL A 659 19.60 -10.43 29.21
N THR A 660 18.94 -9.27 29.11
CA THR A 660 19.28 -8.10 29.94
C THR A 660 19.00 -8.35 31.43
N ARG A 661 17.98 -9.15 31.74
CA ARG A 661 17.63 -9.56 33.10
C ARG A 661 18.42 -10.79 33.59
N GLY A 662 19.32 -11.34 32.78
CA GLY A 662 20.11 -12.54 33.10
C GLY A 662 19.31 -13.84 33.11
N TRP A 663 18.18 -13.88 32.39
CA TRP A 663 17.31 -15.07 32.29
C TRP A 663 17.64 -15.96 31.10
N LEU A 664 18.37 -15.42 30.12
CA LEU A 664 18.94 -16.16 29.00
C LEU A 664 20.42 -15.82 28.91
N ASP A 665 21.24 -16.81 28.63
CA ASP A 665 22.66 -16.61 28.38
C ASP A 665 22.90 -16.02 26.97
N ALA A 666 23.84 -15.09 26.87
CA ALA A 666 24.09 -14.40 25.61
C ALA A 666 24.79 -15.30 24.56
N LEU A 667 25.59 -16.28 24.99
CA LEU A 667 26.27 -17.21 24.10
C LEU A 667 25.31 -18.31 23.61
N GLU A 668 24.39 -18.78 24.45
CA GLU A 668 23.29 -19.66 24.02
C GLU A 668 22.38 -18.96 23.00
N GLU A 669 22.11 -17.66 23.17
CA GLU A 669 21.32 -16.89 22.21
C GLU A 669 22.05 -16.69 20.86
N VAL A 670 23.38 -16.64 20.88
CA VAL A 670 24.19 -16.71 19.66
C VAL A 670 23.95 -18.06 18.98
N GLN A 671 23.92 -19.19 19.69
CA GLN A 671 23.58 -20.47 19.08
C GLN A 671 22.14 -20.50 18.54
N PHE A 672 21.17 -19.96 19.28
CA PHE A 672 19.79 -19.88 18.83
C PHE A 672 19.63 -19.07 17.52
N THR A 673 20.35 -17.96 17.37
CA THR A 673 20.36 -17.24 16.08
C THR A 673 20.97 -18.05 14.93
N ASN A 674 21.96 -18.92 15.19
CA ASN A 674 22.47 -19.84 14.15
C ASN A 674 21.38 -20.80 13.66
N LEU A 675 20.54 -21.27 14.60
CA LEU A 675 19.40 -22.13 14.29
C LEU A 675 18.36 -21.39 13.44
N VAL A 676 18.00 -20.17 13.81
CA VAL A 676 17.06 -19.34 13.01
C VAL A 676 17.62 -19.06 11.60
N PHE A 677 18.94 -18.86 11.47
CA PHE A 677 19.58 -18.65 10.18
C PHE A 677 19.51 -19.85 9.23
N THR A 678 19.20 -21.07 9.69
CA THR A 678 19.11 -22.22 8.77
C THR A 678 17.95 -22.07 7.80
N LEU A 679 16.81 -21.56 8.28
CA LEU A 679 15.65 -21.21 7.46
C LEU A 679 15.70 -19.76 6.96
N HIS A 680 16.20 -18.83 7.79
CA HIS A 680 16.10 -17.38 7.54
C HIS A 680 17.47 -16.68 7.45
N PRO A 681 18.39 -17.09 6.56
CA PRO A 681 19.77 -16.60 6.52
C PRO A 681 19.92 -15.10 6.21
N LYS A 682 18.87 -14.46 5.68
CA LYS A 682 18.82 -13.03 5.33
C LYS A 682 17.91 -12.20 6.26
N SER A 683 17.38 -12.77 7.34
CA SER A 683 16.51 -12.03 8.28
C SER A 683 17.26 -10.85 8.90
N ILE A 684 16.72 -9.65 8.70
CA ILE A 684 17.34 -8.40 9.15
C ILE A 684 17.30 -8.31 10.67
N ASP A 685 16.20 -8.75 11.29
CA ASP A 685 16.00 -8.67 12.73
C ASP A 685 16.88 -9.70 13.46
N THR A 686 17.09 -10.88 12.87
CA THR A 686 18.01 -11.88 13.42
C THR A 686 19.45 -11.36 13.41
N TRP A 687 19.90 -10.74 12.31
CA TRP A 687 21.23 -10.10 12.25
C TRP A 687 21.35 -8.90 13.20
N ALA A 688 20.28 -8.10 13.37
CA ALA A 688 20.25 -7.00 14.33
C ALA A 688 20.36 -7.50 15.77
N TYR A 689 19.66 -8.58 16.12
CA TYR A 689 19.75 -9.22 17.43
C TYR A 689 21.13 -9.85 17.65
N ARG A 690 21.68 -10.55 16.64
CA ARG A 690 23.05 -11.09 16.66
C ARG A 690 24.10 -10.01 16.92
N ARG A 691 23.98 -8.85 16.28
CA ARG A 691 24.86 -7.70 16.53
C ARG A 691 24.71 -7.14 17.94
N TRP A 692 23.48 -7.06 18.46
CA TRP A 692 23.24 -6.63 19.83
C TRP A 692 23.89 -7.57 20.85
N LEU A 693 23.78 -8.89 20.66
CA LEU A 693 24.45 -9.90 21.49
C LEU A 693 25.97 -9.76 21.41
N ALA A 694 26.52 -9.64 20.20
CA ALA A 694 27.96 -9.51 19.99
C ALA A 694 28.55 -8.26 20.67
N ILE A 695 27.87 -7.11 20.61
CA ILE A 695 28.28 -5.88 21.31
C ILE A 695 28.32 -6.11 22.82
N ARG A 696 27.34 -6.84 23.37
CA ARG A 696 27.28 -7.16 24.81
C ARG A 696 28.42 -8.09 25.21
N LEU A 697 28.67 -9.14 24.44
CA LEU A 697 29.76 -10.10 24.67
C LEU A 697 31.15 -9.46 24.58
N CYS A 698 31.32 -8.44 23.74
CA CYS A 698 32.55 -7.63 23.70
C CYS A 698 32.88 -6.96 25.04
N GLY A 699 31.87 -6.66 25.86
CA GLY A 699 32.07 -6.07 27.19
C GLY A 699 32.32 -7.10 28.30
N SER A 700 32.06 -8.39 28.07
CA SER A 700 32.13 -9.44 29.10
C SER A 700 33.25 -10.45 28.90
N LEU A 701 33.68 -10.68 27.65
CA LEU A 701 34.71 -11.67 27.32
C LEU A 701 36.12 -11.09 27.45
N SER A 702 37.09 -11.95 27.76
CA SER A 702 38.53 -11.64 27.70
C SER A 702 39.02 -11.48 26.25
N GLU A 703 40.22 -10.92 26.07
CA GLU A 703 40.78 -10.69 24.73
C GLU A 703 40.94 -11.99 23.93
N ASP A 704 41.42 -13.07 24.56
CA ASP A 704 41.59 -14.37 23.92
C ASP A 704 40.25 -15.01 23.53
N GLU A 705 39.25 -14.91 24.40
CA GLU A 705 37.89 -15.36 24.11
C GLU A 705 37.26 -14.55 22.97
N LEU A 706 37.53 -13.25 22.90
CA LEU A 706 37.05 -12.40 21.79
C LEU A 706 37.65 -12.80 20.45
N ARG A 707 38.95 -13.15 20.42
CA ARG A 707 39.60 -13.67 19.21
C ARG A 707 38.91 -14.94 18.72
N VAL A 708 38.63 -15.88 19.62
CA VAL A 708 37.90 -17.13 19.30
C VAL A 708 36.47 -16.84 18.85
N PHE A 709 35.76 -15.98 19.58
CA PHE A 709 34.40 -15.58 19.26
C PHE A 709 34.33 -14.98 17.85
N PHE A 710 35.16 -13.99 17.52
CA PHE A 710 35.17 -13.37 16.20
C PHE A 710 35.52 -14.35 15.10
N ALA A 711 36.45 -15.28 15.31
CA ALA A 711 36.76 -16.34 14.34
C ALA A 711 35.53 -17.21 14.05
N GLN A 712 34.78 -17.61 15.08
CA GLN A 712 33.52 -18.35 14.90
C GLN A 712 32.45 -17.51 14.19
N GLN A 713 32.35 -16.22 14.50
CA GLN A 713 31.40 -15.32 13.85
C GLN A 713 31.69 -15.14 12.35
N ILE A 714 32.97 -14.98 12.00
CA ILE A 714 33.44 -14.89 10.63
C ILE A 714 33.08 -16.15 9.84
N GLU A 715 33.27 -17.33 10.45
CA GLU A 715 32.92 -18.61 9.85
C GLU A 715 31.41 -18.74 9.60
N VAL A 716 30.57 -18.31 10.55
CA VAL A 716 29.11 -18.24 10.36
C VAL A 716 28.74 -17.32 9.19
N CYS A 717 29.32 -16.12 9.12
CA CYS A 717 29.10 -15.20 8.00
C CYS A 717 29.49 -15.83 6.65
N ARG A 718 30.62 -16.53 6.60
CA ARG A 718 31.10 -17.23 5.40
C ARG A 718 30.10 -18.30 4.95
N ARG A 719 29.71 -19.20 5.85
CA ARG A 719 28.74 -20.28 5.56
C ARG A 719 27.40 -19.74 5.06
N LEU A 720 26.89 -18.67 5.68
CA LEU A 720 25.60 -18.07 5.30
C LEU A 720 25.68 -17.27 3.98
N ALA A 721 26.84 -16.70 3.65
CA ALA A 721 27.09 -16.10 2.35
C ALA A 721 27.22 -17.16 1.24
N GLU A 722 27.72 -18.36 1.57
CA GLU A 722 27.78 -19.54 0.68
C GLU A 722 26.37 -20.07 0.41
N GLN A 723 25.57 -20.28 1.47
CA GLN A 723 24.20 -20.80 1.36
C GLN A 723 23.27 -19.87 0.57
N LYS A 724 23.41 -18.55 0.74
CA LYS A 724 22.63 -17.57 -0.01
C LYS A 724 23.54 -16.48 -0.59
N PRO A 725 23.79 -16.51 -1.90
CA PRO A 725 24.59 -15.49 -2.57
C PRO A 725 24.09 -14.07 -2.29
N ARG A 726 25.03 -13.12 -2.24
CA ARG A 726 24.77 -11.69 -2.00
C ARG A 726 24.04 -11.44 -0.67
N ASN A 727 24.45 -12.13 0.40
CA ASN A 727 23.93 -11.91 1.75
C ASN A 727 24.54 -10.65 2.37
N TYR A 728 23.99 -9.48 2.01
CA TYR A 728 24.47 -8.19 2.50
C TYR A 728 24.53 -8.10 4.04
N HIS A 729 23.59 -8.73 4.74
CA HIS A 729 23.53 -8.67 6.20
C HIS A 729 24.68 -9.44 6.86
N ALA A 730 25.02 -10.62 6.34
CA ALA A 730 26.19 -11.38 6.79
C ALA A 730 27.48 -10.56 6.59
N TRP A 731 27.65 -9.95 5.41
CA TRP A 731 28.81 -9.11 5.10
C TRP A 731 28.88 -7.83 5.94
N SER A 732 27.74 -7.18 6.19
CA SER A 732 27.66 -6.00 7.06
C SER A 732 28.00 -6.34 8.51
N PHE A 733 27.58 -7.51 9.01
CA PHE A 733 28.01 -7.97 10.33
C PHE A 733 29.51 -8.25 10.36
N ARG A 734 30.06 -8.87 9.30
CA ARG A 734 31.51 -9.09 9.16
C ARG A 734 32.31 -7.79 9.09
N HIS A 735 31.82 -6.72 8.44
CA HIS A 735 32.44 -5.38 8.51
C HIS A 735 32.57 -4.88 9.96
N TRP A 736 31.48 -5.01 10.72
CA TRP A 736 31.47 -4.62 12.13
C TRP A 736 32.51 -5.40 12.95
N ILE A 737 32.72 -6.68 12.66
CA ILE A 737 33.78 -7.50 13.27
C ILE A 737 35.17 -6.96 12.89
N VAL A 738 35.43 -6.78 11.60
CA VAL A 738 36.75 -6.34 11.09
C VAL A 738 37.23 -5.04 11.71
N SER A 739 36.32 -4.07 11.90
CA SER A 739 36.66 -2.80 12.58
C SER A 739 37.14 -2.95 14.03
N ARG A 740 36.97 -4.12 14.65
CA ARG A 740 37.35 -4.45 16.04
C ARG A 740 38.50 -5.45 16.14
N LEU A 741 38.90 -6.06 15.03
CA LEU A 741 40.00 -7.02 15.04
C LEU A 741 41.35 -6.32 15.31
N PRO A 742 42.29 -7.00 15.98
CA PRO A 742 43.68 -6.57 16.04
C PRO A 742 44.34 -6.65 14.65
N LEU A 743 45.46 -5.94 14.47
CA LEU A 743 46.12 -5.73 13.17
C LEU A 743 46.42 -7.07 12.44
N ASP A 744 46.94 -8.06 13.17
CA ASP A 744 47.27 -9.40 12.69
C ASP A 744 46.04 -10.12 12.12
N LEU A 745 44.89 -10.01 12.79
CA LEU A 745 43.67 -10.67 12.35
C LEU A 745 42.97 -9.94 11.20
N VAL A 746 43.11 -8.61 11.08
CA VAL A 746 42.65 -7.87 9.89
C VAL A 746 43.47 -8.27 8.67
N GLN A 747 44.79 -8.40 8.81
CA GLN A 747 45.65 -8.88 7.74
C GLN A 747 45.26 -10.30 7.31
N LYS A 748 45.10 -11.21 8.27
CA LYS A 748 44.65 -12.57 7.98
C LYS A 748 43.30 -12.60 7.25
N GLU A 749 42.35 -11.77 7.67
CA GLU A 749 41.03 -11.68 7.01
C GLU A 749 41.16 -11.21 5.55
N LEU A 750 42.07 -10.27 5.25
CA LEU A 750 42.34 -9.84 3.87
C LEU A 750 42.93 -10.99 3.04
N GLU A 751 43.82 -11.80 3.62
CA GLU A 751 44.39 -12.99 2.98
C GLU A 751 43.31 -14.07 2.75
N ASP A 752 42.46 -14.36 3.74
CA ASP A 752 41.38 -15.34 3.63
C ASP A 752 40.35 -14.93 2.56
N MET A 753 40.06 -13.63 2.44
CA MET A 753 39.17 -13.09 1.42
C MET A 753 39.71 -13.23 0.00
N GLU A 754 41.01 -13.46 -0.21
CA GLU A 754 41.55 -13.72 -1.54
C GLU A 754 40.91 -14.99 -2.13
N ARG A 755 40.84 -16.06 -1.34
CA ARG A 755 40.20 -17.32 -1.75
C ARG A 755 38.74 -17.10 -2.12
N TRP A 756 37.99 -16.37 -1.29
CA TRP A 756 36.58 -16.10 -1.52
C TRP A 756 36.36 -15.32 -2.83
N CYS A 757 37.10 -14.23 -3.03
CA CYS A 757 36.97 -13.36 -4.19
C CYS A 757 37.34 -14.07 -5.50
N ARG A 758 38.28 -15.02 -5.47
CA ARG A 758 38.63 -15.87 -6.62
C ARG A 758 37.51 -16.84 -7.00
N THR A 759 36.78 -17.38 -6.03
CA THR A 759 35.70 -18.37 -6.29
C THR A 759 34.33 -17.72 -6.49
N HIS A 760 34.12 -16.51 -5.99
CA HIS A 760 32.85 -15.77 -6.04
C HIS A 760 32.99 -14.43 -6.76
N VAL A 761 33.46 -14.45 -8.02
CA VAL A 761 33.75 -13.24 -8.81
C VAL A 761 32.55 -12.29 -8.97
N THR A 762 31.32 -12.80 -8.84
CA THR A 762 30.06 -12.03 -8.97
C THR A 762 29.51 -11.47 -7.66
N ASP A 763 30.15 -11.76 -6.52
CA ASP A 763 29.67 -11.34 -5.20
C ASP A 763 30.14 -9.92 -4.84
N HIS A 764 29.38 -8.91 -5.28
CA HIS A 764 29.62 -7.51 -4.92
C HIS A 764 29.77 -7.27 -3.41
N SER A 765 29.07 -8.04 -2.56
CA SER A 765 29.12 -7.84 -1.12
C SER A 765 30.44 -8.36 -0.53
N GLY A 766 30.92 -9.51 -1.01
CA GLY A 766 32.25 -10.01 -0.68
C GLY A 766 33.37 -9.08 -1.16
N TRP A 767 33.28 -8.56 -2.39
CA TRP A 767 34.23 -7.56 -2.89
C TRP A 767 34.22 -6.27 -2.08
N ASN A 768 33.05 -5.80 -1.64
CA ASN A 768 32.91 -4.65 -0.74
C ASN A 768 33.49 -4.96 0.66
N HIS A 769 33.36 -6.20 1.15
CA HIS A 769 34.03 -6.64 2.38
C HIS A 769 35.55 -6.58 2.30
N ARG A 770 36.11 -7.00 1.16
CA ARG A 770 37.53 -6.87 0.89
C ARG A 770 38.00 -5.40 0.89
N GLN A 771 37.23 -4.49 0.29
CA GLN A 771 37.51 -3.03 0.34
C GLN A 771 37.51 -2.49 1.77
N HIS A 772 36.51 -2.87 2.57
CA HIS A 772 36.42 -2.44 3.96
C HIS A 772 37.61 -2.96 4.78
N THR A 773 37.99 -4.21 4.59
CA THR A 773 39.15 -4.82 5.26
C THR A 773 40.45 -4.13 4.87
N LEU A 774 40.64 -3.81 3.60
CA LEU A 774 41.79 -3.02 3.14
C LEU A 774 41.83 -1.63 3.78
N ASN A 775 40.69 -0.92 3.84
CA ASN A 775 40.61 0.40 4.49
C ASN A 775 41.00 0.34 5.97
N GLU A 776 40.47 -0.64 6.72
CA GLU A 776 40.79 -0.80 8.14
C GLU A 776 42.25 -1.19 8.35
N LEU A 777 42.82 -2.05 7.51
CA LEU A 777 44.23 -2.41 7.57
C LEU A 777 45.14 -1.20 7.33
N VAL A 778 44.87 -0.45 6.25
CA VAL A 778 45.61 0.77 5.92
C VAL A 778 45.51 1.81 7.02
N LYS A 779 44.31 2.01 7.58
CA LYS A 779 44.09 2.93 8.70
C LYS A 779 44.94 2.54 9.90
N LYS A 780 44.94 1.26 10.29
CA LYS A 780 45.75 0.78 11.43
C LYS A 780 47.26 0.93 11.20
N HIS A 781 47.76 0.66 9.99
CA HIS A 781 49.17 0.90 9.67
C HIS A 781 49.54 2.39 9.72
N ARG A 782 48.66 3.28 9.26
CA ARG A 782 48.86 4.73 9.40
C ARG A 782 48.89 5.16 10.86
N ASP A 783 47.97 4.66 11.67
CA ASP A 783 47.92 4.95 13.10
C ASP A 783 49.18 4.45 13.82
N SER A 784 49.85 3.40 13.30
CA SER A 784 51.15 2.91 13.78
C SER A 784 52.37 3.69 13.28
N GLY A 785 52.18 4.68 12.40
CA GLY A 785 53.26 5.51 11.85
C GLY A 785 53.96 4.95 10.60
N GLU A 786 53.47 3.84 10.04
CA GLU A 786 54.03 3.22 8.83
C GLU A 786 53.48 3.91 7.57
N VAL A 787 54.34 4.64 6.85
CA VAL A 787 53.94 5.45 5.68
C VAL A 787 53.92 4.65 4.38
N ASP A 788 54.88 3.73 4.19
CA ASP A 788 55.05 2.99 2.93
C ASP A 788 54.14 1.75 2.82
N VAL A 789 53.79 1.14 3.96
CA VAL A 789 52.98 -0.09 4.01
C VAL A 789 51.59 0.11 3.40
N PRO A 790 50.83 1.18 3.72
CA PRO A 790 49.58 1.52 3.04
C PRO A 790 49.65 1.54 1.51
N GLN A 791 50.70 2.15 0.95
CA GLN A 791 50.86 2.28 -0.50
C GLN A 791 51.13 0.90 -1.13
N ASN A 792 52.02 0.12 -0.51
CA ASN A 792 52.34 -1.23 -0.97
C ASN A 792 51.13 -2.19 -0.91
N LEU A 793 50.29 -2.07 0.12
CA LEU A 793 49.06 -2.86 0.25
C LEU A 793 48.07 -2.59 -0.89
N VAL A 794 47.84 -1.31 -1.22
CA VAL A 794 46.92 -0.93 -2.29
C VAL A 794 47.47 -1.32 -3.67
N LEU A 795 48.79 -1.24 -3.87
CA LEU A 795 49.43 -1.73 -5.10
C LEU A 795 49.31 -3.26 -5.23
N ALA A 796 49.49 -4.00 -4.12
CA ALA A 796 49.25 -5.44 -4.10
C ALA A 796 47.79 -5.78 -4.43
N GLU A 797 46.84 -5.02 -3.90
CA GLU A 797 45.42 -5.18 -4.20
C GLU A 797 45.10 -4.88 -5.67
N TYR A 798 45.70 -3.84 -6.24
CA TYR A 798 45.59 -3.53 -7.66
C TYR A 798 46.09 -4.69 -8.53
N LYS A 799 47.23 -5.29 -8.18
CA LYS A 799 47.77 -6.47 -8.87
C LYS A 799 46.83 -7.67 -8.74
N PHE A 800 46.25 -7.87 -7.56
CA PHE A 800 45.31 -8.95 -7.30
C PHE A 800 44.04 -8.84 -8.16
N VAL A 801 43.32 -7.71 -8.09
CA VAL A 801 42.08 -7.51 -8.86
C VAL A 801 42.36 -7.55 -10.37
N SER A 802 43.52 -7.06 -10.81
CA SER A 802 43.94 -7.14 -12.21
C SER A 802 43.97 -8.58 -12.71
N LYS A 803 44.69 -9.48 -12.03
CA LYS A 803 44.77 -10.89 -12.43
C LYS A 803 43.38 -11.53 -12.62
N ILE A 804 42.42 -11.18 -11.78
CA ILE A 804 41.06 -11.74 -11.83
C ILE A 804 40.25 -11.09 -12.96
N VAL A 805 40.34 -9.77 -13.15
CA VAL A 805 39.68 -9.07 -14.27
C VAL A 805 40.12 -9.63 -15.62
N ALA A 806 41.39 -10.01 -15.79
CA ALA A 806 41.88 -10.61 -17.04
C ALA A 806 41.20 -11.95 -17.36
N GLN A 807 40.91 -12.74 -16.32
CA GLN A 807 40.27 -14.04 -16.47
C GLN A 807 38.75 -13.91 -16.65
N TYR A 808 38.16 -12.87 -16.06
CA TYR A 808 36.72 -12.72 -15.89
C TYR A 808 36.23 -11.31 -16.28
N PRO A 809 36.54 -10.80 -17.49
CA PRO A 809 36.37 -9.39 -17.84
C PRO A 809 34.90 -8.94 -17.93
N THR A 810 33.93 -9.86 -17.96
CA THR A 810 32.50 -9.56 -18.11
C THR A 810 31.75 -9.34 -16.80
N HIS A 811 32.44 -9.37 -15.65
CA HIS A 811 31.80 -9.26 -14.35
C HIS A 811 31.93 -7.85 -13.72
N GLU A 812 30.80 -7.18 -13.54
CA GLU A 812 30.72 -5.82 -13.02
C GLU A 812 31.39 -5.63 -11.65
N ALA A 813 31.24 -6.60 -10.73
CA ALA A 813 31.82 -6.53 -9.38
C ALA A 813 33.33 -6.27 -9.39
N LEU A 814 34.04 -6.88 -10.35
CA LEU A 814 35.48 -6.73 -10.50
C LEU A 814 35.86 -5.32 -10.96
N TRP A 815 35.13 -4.76 -11.92
CA TRP A 815 35.33 -3.38 -12.39
C TRP A 815 34.96 -2.35 -11.33
N CYS A 816 33.91 -2.61 -10.54
CA CYS A 816 33.58 -1.79 -9.36
C CYS A 816 34.70 -1.83 -8.31
N HIS A 817 35.28 -3.01 -8.05
CA HIS A 817 36.40 -3.14 -7.12
C HIS A 817 37.67 -2.45 -7.64
N ARG A 818 38.01 -2.67 -8.92
CA ARG A 818 39.12 -2.00 -9.60
C ARG A 818 39.00 -0.48 -9.54
N ARG A 819 37.79 0.05 -9.76
CA ARG A 819 37.45 1.49 -9.63
C ARG A 819 37.77 2.02 -8.24
N TYR A 820 37.40 1.28 -7.20
CA TYR A 820 37.73 1.65 -5.83
C TYR A 820 39.24 1.70 -5.59
N VAL A 821 40.00 0.69 -6.04
CA VAL A 821 41.46 0.63 -5.87
C VAL A 821 42.15 1.79 -6.60
N ILE A 822 41.77 2.06 -7.86
CA ILE A 822 42.30 3.21 -8.60
C ILE A 822 41.95 4.53 -7.93
N GLN A 823 40.71 4.71 -7.46
CA GLN A 823 40.33 5.93 -6.75
C GLN A 823 41.18 6.15 -5.50
N TYR A 824 41.56 5.07 -4.80
CA TYR A 824 42.47 5.16 -3.65
C TYR A 824 43.85 5.66 -4.08
N LEU A 825 44.46 5.04 -5.10
CA LEU A 825 45.76 5.45 -5.63
C LEU A 825 45.76 6.92 -6.09
N LEU A 826 44.69 7.36 -6.75
CA LEU A 826 44.51 8.76 -7.16
C LEU A 826 44.48 9.73 -5.97
N ASN A 827 43.77 9.37 -4.91
CA ASN A 827 43.67 10.21 -3.72
C ASN A 827 45.01 10.31 -2.98
N GLU A 828 45.83 9.25 -2.96
CA GLU A 828 47.17 9.29 -2.40
C GLU A 828 48.12 10.16 -3.23
N ALA A 829 48.09 10.00 -4.56
CA ALA A 829 48.90 10.81 -5.46
C ALA A 829 48.59 12.31 -5.37
N ALA A 830 47.31 12.65 -5.20
CA ALA A 830 46.86 14.05 -5.08
C ALA A 830 47.35 14.74 -3.78
N ARG A 831 47.77 13.99 -2.75
CA ARG A 831 48.23 14.55 -1.46
C ARG A 831 49.68 15.05 -1.49
N LYS A 832 50.49 14.66 -2.48
CA LYS A 832 51.93 14.99 -2.55
C LYS A 832 52.22 16.15 -3.53
N PRO A 833 53.24 17.00 -3.26
CA PRO A 833 53.57 18.18 -4.07
C PRO A 833 54.17 17.84 -5.45
N ILE A 834 54.02 18.78 -6.40
CA ILE A 834 54.36 18.62 -7.84
C ILE A 834 55.86 18.86 -8.06
N ASN A 835 56.48 18.02 -8.88
CA ASN A 835 57.75 18.29 -9.54
C ASN A 835 57.62 17.70 -10.97
N GLU A 836 57.28 18.53 -11.98
CA GLU A 836 56.96 18.07 -13.35
C GLU A 836 57.92 18.64 -14.41
N ASP A 837 58.21 17.83 -15.44
CA ASP A 837 59.02 18.17 -16.62
C ASP A 837 58.08 18.28 -17.85
N PRO A 838 58.00 19.43 -18.55
CA PRO A 838 56.98 19.68 -19.58
C PRO A 838 57.04 18.78 -20.82
N ALA A 839 58.23 18.29 -21.19
CA ALA A 839 58.45 17.53 -22.43
C ALA A 839 57.79 16.15 -22.43
N SER A 840 57.56 15.56 -21.26
CA SER A 840 56.94 14.23 -21.15
C SER A 840 55.42 14.26 -21.41
N SER A 841 54.77 15.41 -21.22
CA SER A 841 53.31 15.57 -21.36
C SER A 841 52.83 15.64 -22.82
N GLU A 842 53.61 16.24 -23.72
CA GLU A 842 53.27 16.33 -25.15
C GLU A 842 53.38 14.96 -25.87
N GLU A 843 54.47 14.23 -25.64
CA GLU A 843 54.68 12.86 -26.17
C GLU A 843 53.55 11.91 -25.75
N LEU A 844 53.06 12.04 -24.51
CA LEU A 844 52.00 11.18 -24.00
C LEU A 844 50.62 11.48 -24.61
N THR A 845 50.33 12.76 -24.83
CA THR A 845 49.07 13.22 -25.45
C THR A 845 48.99 12.73 -26.91
N SER A 846 50.13 12.69 -27.61
CA SER A 846 50.24 12.11 -28.94
C SER A 846 49.97 10.59 -28.94
N ARG A 847 50.52 9.84 -27.97
CA ARG A 847 50.29 8.39 -27.83
C ARG A 847 48.82 8.05 -27.59
N LEU A 848 48.16 8.78 -26.68
CA LEU A 848 46.72 8.67 -26.41
C LEU A 848 45.88 8.82 -27.67
N ALA A 849 46.15 9.86 -28.46
CA ALA A 849 45.44 10.11 -29.70
C ALA A 849 45.64 8.99 -30.74
N GLY A 850 46.86 8.44 -30.81
CA GLY A 850 47.20 7.32 -31.71
C GLY A 850 46.47 6.03 -31.36
N THR A 851 46.55 5.59 -30.10
CA THR A 851 45.96 4.31 -29.64
C THR A 851 44.44 4.27 -29.74
N LEU A 852 43.78 5.41 -29.66
CA LEU A 852 42.32 5.55 -29.79
C LEU A 852 41.84 5.65 -31.25
N SER A 853 42.76 5.84 -32.21
CA SER A 853 42.45 5.93 -33.64
C SER A 853 42.51 4.57 -34.35
N ASP A 854 43.17 3.58 -33.76
CA ASP A 854 43.26 2.23 -34.30
C ASP A 854 42.01 1.42 -33.94
N SER A 855 41.42 0.77 -34.96
CA SER A 855 40.41 -0.28 -34.76
C SER A 855 40.96 -1.39 -33.86
N PRO A 856 40.14 -2.15 -33.11
CA PRO A 856 40.62 -3.17 -32.17
C PRO A 856 41.27 -4.34 -32.92
N SER A 857 42.52 -4.17 -33.32
CA SER A 857 43.35 -5.21 -33.92
C SER A 857 44.55 -5.47 -33.03
N GLU A 858 44.72 -6.77 -32.79
CA GLU A 858 45.82 -7.46 -32.11
C GLU A 858 45.67 -7.71 -30.59
N ASN A 859 45.54 -9.00 -30.30
CA ASN A 859 45.53 -9.63 -28.98
C ASN A 859 46.90 -9.48 -28.31
N VAL A 860 47.20 -8.30 -27.76
CA VAL A 860 48.25 -8.20 -26.75
C VAL A 860 47.66 -8.74 -25.43
N ALA A 861 48.36 -9.69 -24.80
CA ALA A 861 47.90 -10.28 -23.55
C ALA A 861 47.79 -9.17 -22.49
N LEU A 862 46.61 -9.02 -21.86
CA LEU A 862 46.34 -8.03 -20.81
C LEU A 862 47.42 -7.99 -19.72
N SER A 863 48.06 -9.13 -19.44
CA SER A 863 49.18 -9.25 -18.51
C SER A 863 50.42 -8.42 -18.87
N GLU A 864 50.75 -8.28 -20.16
CA GLU A 864 51.95 -7.56 -20.61
C GLU A 864 51.79 -6.04 -20.51
N LEU A 865 50.59 -5.51 -20.83
CA LEU A 865 50.29 -4.10 -20.64
C LEU A 865 50.31 -3.71 -19.15
N TRP A 866 49.79 -4.56 -18.28
CA TRP A 866 49.70 -4.25 -16.85
C TRP A 866 51.03 -4.28 -16.13
N ASP A 867 51.96 -5.13 -16.54
CA ASP A 867 53.32 -5.12 -15.99
C ASP A 867 54.02 -3.78 -16.26
N GLY A 868 53.69 -3.11 -17.38
CA GLY A 868 54.14 -1.75 -17.67
C GLY A 868 53.56 -0.71 -16.70
N THR A 869 52.24 -0.68 -16.54
CA THR A 869 51.53 0.22 -15.60
C THR A 869 52.01 0.02 -14.16
N PHE A 870 52.18 -1.23 -13.75
CA PHE A 870 52.63 -1.59 -12.41
C PHE A 870 54.07 -1.14 -12.16
N LYS A 871 54.98 -1.33 -13.13
CA LYS A 871 56.37 -0.84 -13.04
C LYS A 871 56.42 0.67 -12.85
N ILE A 872 55.57 1.41 -13.56
CA ILE A 872 55.52 2.87 -13.49
C ILE A 872 55.00 3.33 -12.12
N LEU A 873 53.91 2.72 -11.63
CA LEU A 873 53.39 2.97 -10.27
C LEU A 873 54.43 2.68 -9.17
N CYS A 874 55.34 1.73 -9.38
CA CYS A 874 56.40 1.38 -8.44
C CYS A 874 57.66 2.27 -8.54
N SER A 875 57.82 3.06 -9.61
CA SER A 875 59.12 3.67 -9.97
C SER A 875 59.46 5.01 -9.30
N ASN A 876 58.59 5.58 -8.44
CA ASN A 876 58.80 6.85 -7.70
C ASN A 876 59.24 8.09 -8.53
N ALA A 877 59.31 8.00 -9.86
CA ALA A 877 59.66 9.11 -10.73
C ALA A 877 58.43 10.01 -10.94
N GLY A 878 58.44 11.22 -10.38
CA GLY A 878 57.38 12.22 -10.57
C GLY A 878 55.97 11.65 -10.38
N GLU A 879 55.60 11.30 -9.14
CA GLU A 879 54.45 10.45 -8.82
C GLU A 879 53.12 10.86 -9.49
N ARG A 880 52.89 12.16 -9.78
CA ARG A 880 51.71 12.61 -10.55
C ARG A 880 51.74 12.18 -12.01
N PHE A 881 52.90 12.24 -12.66
CA PHE A 881 53.06 11.78 -14.04
C PHE A 881 52.93 10.25 -14.14
N ALA A 882 53.46 9.53 -13.15
CA ALA A 882 53.26 8.07 -13.04
C ALA A 882 51.77 7.70 -12.89
N VAL A 883 51.01 8.48 -12.11
CA VAL A 883 49.57 8.28 -11.93
C VAL A 883 48.77 8.69 -13.16
N PHE A 884 49.15 9.78 -13.82
CA PHE A 884 48.57 10.19 -15.11
C PHE A 884 48.74 9.10 -16.17
N TYR A 885 49.97 8.60 -16.34
CA TYR A 885 50.27 7.49 -17.24
C TYR A 885 49.47 6.23 -16.88
N ALA A 886 49.33 5.93 -15.58
CA ALA A 886 48.56 4.77 -15.14
C ALA A 886 47.08 4.88 -15.52
N ILE A 887 46.45 6.04 -15.36
CA ILE A 887 45.04 6.24 -15.77
C ILE A 887 44.87 6.06 -17.28
N VAL A 888 45.82 6.55 -18.07
CA VAL A 888 45.83 6.39 -19.53
C VAL A 888 45.86 4.91 -19.93
N GLN A 889 46.76 4.14 -19.31
CA GLN A 889 46.85 2.70 -19.53
C GLN A 889 45.59 1.94 -19.07
N GLU A 890 44.93 2.42 -18.00
CA GLU A 890 43.66 1.86 -17.54
C GLU A 890 42.53 2.06 -18.56
N ILE A 891 42.46 3.23 -19.19
CA ILE A 891 41.49 3.52 -20.25
C ILE A 891 41.73 2.58 -21.44
N GLU A 892 42.98 2.45 -21.89
CA GLU A 892 43.36 1.57 -23.00
C GLU A 892 43.00 0.10 -22.72
N THR A 893 43.40 -0.38 -21.54
CA THR A 893 43.09 -1.74 -21.08
C THR A 893 41.59 -2.02 -21.12
N ALA A 894 40.81 -1.12 -20.54
CA ALA A 894 39.37 -1.31 -20.39
C ALA A 894 38.64 -1.19 -21.74
N TRP A 895 39.17 -0.38 -22.67
CA TRP A 895 38.68 -0.29 -24.04
C TRP A 895 38.88 -1.61 -24.80
N LYS A 896 40.08 -2.19 -24.72
CA LYS A 896 40.43 -3.48 -25.35
C LYS A 896 39.54 -4.64 -24.90
N CYS A 897 39.07 -4.63 -23.65
CA CYS A 897 38.15 -5.65 -23.12
C CYS A 897 36.75 -5.66 -23.80
N GLY A 898 36.36 -4.57 -24.46
CA GLY A 898 35.19 -4.52 -25.36
C GLY A 898 33.80 -4.71 -24.73
N ASN A 899 33.67 -4.96 -23.43
CA ASN A 899 32.37 -5.23 -22.79
C ASN A 899 31.77 -4.00 -22.09
N GLN A 900 30.47 -4.05 -21.80
CA GLN A 900 29.74 -2.92 -21.21
C GLN A 900 30.36 -2.41 -19.90
N PHE A 901 30.82 -3.29 -19.01
CA PHE A 901 31.36 -2.89 -17.71
C PHE A 901 32.77 -2.29 -17.84
N SER A 902 33.60 -2.84 -18.73
CA SER A 902 34.92 -2.28 -19.01
C SER A 902 34.81 -0.90 -19.68
N ARG A 903 33.84 -0.71 -20.59
CA ARG A 903 33.54 0.60 -21.19
C ARG A 903 33.08 1.63 -20.15
N ARG A 904 32.18 1.24 -19.22
CA ARG A 904 31.77 2.08 -18.07
C ARG A 904 32.96 2.47 -17.19
N TYR A 905 33.89 1.54 -16.98
CA TYR A 905 35.10 1.79 -16.22
C TYR A 905 36.07 2.73 -16.93
N ALA A 906 36.29 2.56 -18.25
CA ALA A 906 37.10 3.45 -19.07
C ALA A 906 36.55 4.88 -19.04
N ALA A 907 35.23 5.02 -19.21
CA ALA A 907 34.51 6.27 -19.07
C ALA A 907 34.76 6.93 -17.70
N TRP A 908 34.64 6.16 -16.62
CA TRP A 908 34.94 6.68 -15.29
C TRP A 908 36.40 7.11 -15.11
N CYS A 909 37.38 6.35 -15.63
CA CYS A 909 38.79 6.71 -15.58
C CYS A 909 39.07 8.03 -16.28
N LEU A 910 38.47 8.23 -17.46
CA LEU A 910 38.55 9.47 -18.24
C LEU A 910 37.96 10.67 -17.47
N ALA A 911 36.82 10.50 -16.79
CA ALA A 911 36.25 11.53 -15.93
C ALA A 911 37.19 11.91 -14.77
N ARG A 912 37.88 10.93 -14.17
CA ARG A 912 38.82 11.16 -13.07
C ARG A 912 40.12 11.79 -13.52
N LEU A 913 40.60 11.46 -14.71
CA LEU A 913 41.74 12.12 -15.34
C LEU A 913 41.52 13.63 -15.43
N HIS A 914 40.34 14.04 -15.90
CA HIS A 914 39.96 15.44 -16.02
C HIS A 914 39.96 16.17 -14.67
N VAL A 915 39.35 15.56 -13.64
CA VAL A 915 39.32 16.14 -12.27
C VAL A 915 40.73 16.22 -11.66
N PHE A 916 41.57 15.20 -11.88
CA PHE A 916 42.95 15.18 -11.39
C PHE A 916 43.77 16.34 -11.96
N LEU A 917 43.62 16.64 -13.25
CA LEU A 917 44.31 17.74 -13.94
C LEU A 917 43.82 19.13 -13.52
N GLN A 918 42.59 19.25 -13.03
CA GLN A 918 42.04 20.50 -12.50
C GLN A 918 42.46 20.79 -11.04
N GLY A 919 43.05 19.81 -10.35
CA GLY A 919 43.37 19.86 -8.93
C GLY A 919 44.59 20.74 -8.57
N ARG A 920 44.29 21.95 -8.07
CA ARG A 920 45.15 23.02 -7.48
C ARG A 920 45.93 23.88 -8.49
N ARG A 921 45.40 25.10 -8.70
CA ARG A 921 45.98 26.20 -9.46
C ARG A 921 47.08 26.91 -8.66
N THR A 922 48.34 26.72 -9.05
CA THR A 922 49.44 27.64 -8.75
C THR A 922 49.74 28.51 -9.98
N THR A 923 50.15 29.76 -9.76
CA THR A 923 49.99 30.86 -10.71
C THR A 923 50.84 30.75 -11.99
N ASP A 924 51.98 30.04 -11.96
CA ASP A 924 52.89 29.86 -13.11
C ASP A 924 52.67 28.56 -13.89
N GLU A 925 52.06 27.55 -13.27
CA GLU A 925 51.66 26.27 -13.91
C GLU A 925 50.43 26.41 -14.82
N LYS A 926 49.77 27.57 -14.78
CA LYS A 926 48.49 27.84 -15.47
C LYS A 926 48.51 27.58 -16.97
N ILE A 927 49.55 28.01 -17.68
CA ILE A 927 49.49 28.06 -19.16
C ILE A 927 49.69 26.67 -19.76
N GLN A 928 50.66 25.89 -19.28
CA GLN A 928 50.91 24.53 -19.78
C GLN A 928 49.81 23.56 -19.35
N HIS A 929 49.33 23.64 -18.11
CA HIS A 929 48.19 22.84 -17.68
C HIS A 929 46.88 23.23 -18.38
N GLU A 930 46.67 24.50 -18.76
CA GLU A 930 45.47 24.90 -19.51
C GLU A 930 45.43 24.33 -20.93
N VAL A 931 46.57 24.24 -21.62
CA VAL A 931 46.64 23.62 -22.95
C VAL A 931 46.40 22.12 -22.84
N LEU A 932 47.14 21.43 -21.96
CA LEU A 932 46.98 20.00 -21.73
C LEU A 932 45.56 19.63 -21.25
N ALA A 933 44.99 20.42 -20.33
CA ALA A 933 43.63 20.22 -19.86
C ALA A 933 42.58 20.48 -20.95
N ARG A 934 42.82 21.43 -21.86
CA ARG A 934 41.94 21.70 -22.99
C ARG A 934 41.96 20.55 -24.00
N ASP A 935 43.14 20.06 -24.35
CA ASP A 935 43.29 18.96 -25.30
C ASP A 935 42.72 17.65 -24.74
N LEU A 936 42.97 17.37 -23.46
CA LEU A 936 42.39 16.21 -22.77
C LEU A 936 40.89 16.34 -22.53
N SER A 937 40.37 17.56 -22.30
CA SER A 937 38.94 17.80 -22.25
C SER A 937 38.28 17.56 -23.61
N SER A 938 38.93 17.99 -24.70
CA SER A 938 38.47 17.74 -26.07
C SER A 938 38.46 16.25 -26.39
N LEU A 939 39.54 15.54 -26.04
CA LEU A 939 39.63 14.08 -26.17
C LEU A 939 38.53 13.40 -25.35
N ALA A 940 38.32 13.83 -24.10
CA ALA A 940 37.31 13.25 -23.24
C ALA A 940 35.89 13.44 -23.78
N SER A 941 35.58 14.63 -24.31
CA SER A 941 34.30 14.92 -24.97
C SER A 941 34.10 14.10 -26.25
N SER A 942 35.15 13.91 -27.05
CA SER A 942 35.09 13.06 -28.25
C SER A 942 34.85 11.59 -27.91
N MET A 943 35.56 11.07 -26.90
CA MET A 943 35.36 9.71 -26.40
C MET A 943 33.97 9.51 -25.80
N GLN A 944 33.44 10.53 -25.10
CA GLN A 944 32.06 10.52 -24.60
C GLN A 944 31.06 10.36 -25.75
N GLN A 945 31.20 11.12 -26.84
CA GLN A 945 30.31 11.01 -27.99
C GLN A 945 30.35 9.61 -28.61
N HIS A 946 31.55 9.02 -28.73
CA HIS A 946 31.69 7.69 -29.30
C HIS A 946 31.14 6.57 -28.39
N LEU A 947 31.38 6.65 -27.08
CA LEU A 947 30.84 5.71 -26.11
C LEU A 947 29.30 5.77 -26.02
N VAL A 948 28.71 6.96 -26.06
CA VAL A 948 27.25 7.16 -26.07
C VAL A 948 26.62 6.62 -27.36
N GLN A 949 27.32 6.70 -28.49
CA GLN A 949 26.87 6.10 -29.75
C GLN A 949 26.81 4.56 -29.69
N GLU A 950 27.70 3.92 -28.95
CA GLU A 950 27.73 2.45 -28.85
C GLU A 950 26.92 1.87 -27.67
N ASP A 951 26.71 2.62 -26.59
CA ASP A 951 25.86 2.24 -25.45
C ASP A 951 25.15 3.49 -24.89
N SER A 952 23.90 3.71 -25.32
CA SER A 952 23.11 4.89 -24.94
C SER A 952 22.83 4.97 -23.43
N VAL A 953 22.97 3.88 -22.67
CA VAL A 953 22.82 3.86 -21.21
C VAL A 953 23.95 4.62 -20.50
N LEU A 954 25.06 4.89 -21.19
CA LEU A 954 26.17 5.69 -20.67
C LEU A 954 25.84 7.19 -20.60
N GLU A 955 24.86 7.68 -21.37
CA GLU A 955 24.50 9.11 -21.42
C GLU A 955 24.09 9.65 -20.03
N ASP A 956 23.30 8.87 -19.28
CA ASP A 956 22.81 9.23 -17.94
C ASP A 956 23.91 9.28 -16.87
N LEU A 957 24.96 8.45 -16.98
CA LEU A 957 26.08 8.41 -16.04
C LEU A 957 26.95 9.68 -16.11
N TRP A 958 27.01 10.31 -17.28
CA TRP A 958 27.84 11.50 -17.53
C TRP A 958 27.13 12.81 -17.20
N ILE A 959 25.82 12.90 -17.39
CA ILE A 959 25.02 14.08 -17.05
C ILE A 959 25.16 14.43 -15.55
N GLY A 960 25.25 13.42 -14.67
CA GLY A 960 25.46 13.62 -13.24
C GLY A 960 26.86 14.13 -12.84
N ALA A 961 27.90 13.78 -13.60
CA ALA A 961 29.28 14.18 -13.32
C ALA A 961 29.58 15.61 -13.82
N LEU A 962 29.09 15.94 -15.04
CA LEU A 962 29.26 17.26 -15.66
C LEU A 962 28.24 18.30 -15.20
N GLY A 963 27.09 17.89 -14.63
CA GLY A 963 26.10 18.81 -14.06
C GLY A 963 26.63 19.66 -12.89
N SER A 964 27.74 19.26 -12.28
CA SER A 964 28.45 20.06 -11.26
C SER A 964 29.36 21.16 -11.85
N LEU A 965 29.60 21.15 -13.16
CA LEU A 965 30.49 22.08 -13.88
C LEU A 965 29.75 23.19 -14.64
N HIS A 966 28.41 23.20 -14.65
CA HIS A 966 27.61 24.29 -15.23
C HIS A 966 27.08 25.31 -14.20
N MET A 967 27.51 25.23 -12.94
CA MET A 967 27.24 26.23 -11.90
C MET A 967 28.51 26.77 -11.22
N GLY A 968 29.60 26.95 -11.97
CA GLY A 968 30.84 27.58 -11.52
C GLY A 968 31.21 28.78 -12.37
#